data_AF-A0A970ME57-F1
#
_entry.id   AF-A0A970ME57-F1
#
_cell.length_a   1.000
_cell.length_b   1.000
_cell.length_c   1.000
_cell.angle_alpha   90.00
_cell.angle_beta   90.00
_cell.angle_gamma   90.00
#
_symmetry.space_group_name_H-M   'P 1'
#
loop_
_entity.id
_entity.type
_entity.pdbx_description
1 polymer ?
#
loop_
_entity_poly.entity_id
_entity_poly.type
_entity_poly.pdbx_seq_one_letter_code
_entity_poly.pdbx_strand_id
1 'polypeptide(L)'
;MKKILRFCMTLFLVLVGGSIANAGDFKYENLARYNVVYVGHGVLIVEDKETGKFGLAEDTMNRDIILPAEYDEIEQFRYGLGEDTYYASAYPCRFTTIRKDGKEGVVRNDGKIIFPLNDQYNVGTILYDEIALYDRTSTECELILIDEDGNIIARQTNIYGLTELSEGLRAISRVPKLSQWEYVDENWNPTSLGKFDYAGPFSEGLARVKVAGKGTGFINTKGETVIPFGLYWEGEDRFHNGKVIVRYADDDREGYGVIDRNNNVVIPFIHSFLNFSKEDGVRIFYGPSRDNPNEILRYNEDGTPYTRTEDKAHQRWIVYNIKLNTSSAFSDYRLYLINLLNIYNEYYGKPLDSTGDIEKDALAAEKIMRGDRVAAGFNSDEEMDAYIQGVEDGTIELNGKPPMMSFDIVDDELYSMFFTDSPEGYINSRGKENIRKRILETYCKYKNIDSVADQSDNALTNIMKELANNDILYVFSDSTDCKIFMKNWLAEAEIKNKANAEEERIAEAEAKAKAEEKAKAEAKAKAENVATYYENASEWAIPELYKALIYGFITNRINDNMKDSITREEFCEVAVTLFEKLTGETATYGKNHFTDTTNPEIFKAFEIGIVNGVGNGKFAPNNLVTRQEISVMLYRVIVLCEENPDFSFDDVPKFKDEDQIASWSITPMRFMYKNGIIKGTGDGTMDPLGNTSREQAVLLVVRTYEKYMN
;
A
#
# COMPACT_ATOMS: atom_id res chain seq x y z
N MET A 1 8.24 53.76 -25.78
CA MET A 1 8.23 53.77 -24.30
C MET A 1 6.97 53.11 -23.72
N LYS A 2 5.89 53.79 -23.27
CA LYS A 2 4.78 53.13 -22.50
C LYS A 2 4.20 51.84 -23.11
N LYS A 3 4.01 51.73 -24.45
CA LYS A 3 3.58 50.48 -25.10
C LYS A 3 4.63 49.34 -25.05
N ILE A 4 5.91 49.69 -25.16
CA ILE A 4 7.04 48.75 -25.08
C ILE A 4 7.17 48.23 -23.63
N LEU A 5 7.04 49.12 -22.64
CA LEU A 5 7.11 48.72 -21.23
C LEU A 5 6.00 47.70 -20.86
N ARG A 6 4.77 47.90 -21.36
CA ARG A 6 3.69 46.89 -21.25
C ARG A 6 4.07 45.57 -21.92
N PHE A 7 4.61 45.59 -23.14
CA PHE A 7 4.99 44.37 -23.87
C PHE A 7 6.09 43.59 -23.13
N CYS A 8 7.12 44.27 -22.62
CA CYS A 8 8.18 43.65 -21.83
C CYS A 8 7.67 43.09 -20.49
N MET A 9 6.74 43.77 -19.81
CA MET A 9 6.08 43.23 -18.61
C MET A 9 5.29 41.96 -18.92
N THR A 10 4.47 41.96 -19.98
CA THR A 10 3.71 40.77 -20.39
C THR A 10 4.63 39.59 -20.72
N LEU A 11 5.74 39.84 -21.43
CA LEU A 11 6.70 38.79 -21.79
C LEU A 11 7.44 38.23 -20.56
N PHE A 12 7.77 39.08 -19.57
CA PHE A 12 8.40 38.66 -18.32
C PHE A 12 7.44 37.82 -17.44
N LEU A 13 6.14 38.14 -17.46
CA LEU A 13 5.13 37.42 -16.69
C LEU A 13 4.85 36.00 -17.25
N VAL A 14 4.91 35.81 -18.57
CA VAL A 14 4.77 34.49 -19.21
C VAL A 14 5.94 33.56 -18.89
N LEU A 15 7.13 34.09 -18.61
CA LEU A 15 8.33 33.31 -18.32
C LEU A 15 8.49 32.87 -16.85
N VAL A 16 7.63 33.35 -15.94
CA VAL A 16 7.72 33.07 -14.49
C VAL A 16 6.43 32.46 -13.92
N GLY A 17 5.29 32.56 -14.62
CA GLY A 17 4.00 31.99 -14.18
C GLY A 17 3.56 30.79 -15.02
N GLY A 18 3.47 29.60 -14.41
CA GLY A 18 2.82 28.44 -15.00
C GLY A 18 1.30 28.48 -14.84
N SER A 19 0.57 28.08 -15.89
CA SER A 19 -0.85 27.69 -15.88
C SER A 19 -1.87 28.64 -15.21
N ILE A 20 -2.41 29.59 -15.99
CA ILE A 20 -3.75 30.14 -15.73
C ILE A 20 -4.61 30.01 -16.98
N ALA A 21 -5.57 29.08 -16.96
CA ALA A 21 -6.76 29.12 -17.80
C ALA A 21 -7.89 29.76 -16.98
N ASN A 22 -8.74 30.57 -17.63
CA ASN A 22 -9.82 31.35 -17.00
C ASN A 22 -9.37 32.41 -15.98
N ALA A 23 -8.55 33.37 -16.41
CA ALA A 23 -8.33 34.60 -15.67
C ALA A 23 -9.51 35.59 -15.87
N GLY A 24 -10.35 35.76 -14.84
CA GLY A 24 -10.87 37.09 -14.51
C GLY A 24 -9.73 37.97 -13.98
N ASP A 25 -9.89 39.29 -13.93
CA ASP A 25 -8.81 40.24 -13.63
C ASP A 25 -8.13 40.01 -12.27
N PHE A 26 -6.99 39.30 -12.28
CA PHE A 26 -6.17 39.05 -11.11
C PHE A 26 -5.43 40.32 -10.66
N LYS A 27 -5.44 40.62 -9.35
CA LYS A 27 -4.60 41.70 -8.77
C LYS A 27 -3.13 41.26 -8.75
N TYR A 28 -2.42 41.54 -9.84
CA TYR A 28 -0.98 41.24 -10.01
C TYR A 28 -0.07 41.62 -8.83
N GLU A 29 -0.48 42.59 -8.01
CA GLU A 29 0.21 43.07 -6.81
C GLU A 29 0.43 41.94 -5.78
N ASN A 30 -0.53 41.02 -5.60
CA ASN A 30 -0.38 39.92 -4.61
C ASN A 30 0.62 38.86 -5.07
N LEU A 31 0.57 38.41 -6.34
CA LEU A 31 1.56 37.46 -6.88
C LEU A 31 2.97 38.07 -7.02
N ALA A 32 3.08 39.39 -7.16
CA ALA A 32 4.37 40.07 -7.08
C ALA A 32 4.97 39.92 -5.67
N ARG A 33 4.19 40.22 -4.62
CA ARG A 33 4.64 40.27 -3.23
C ARG A 33 4.78 38.91 -2.54
N TYR A 34 3.90 37.95 -2.83
CA TYR A 34 3.79 36.70 -2.07
C TYR A 34 4.23 35.46 -2.86
N ASN A 35 4.82 34.50 -2.17
CA ASN A 35 4.92 33.09 -2.57
C ASN A 35 3.66 32.35 -2.08
N VAL A 36 3.23 31.31 -2.80
CA VAL A 36 2.22 30.36 -2.31
C VAL A 36 2.95 29.10 -1.86
N VAL A 37 2.80 28.74 -0.59
CA VAL A 37 3.55 27.66 0.08
C VAL A 37 2.67 26.42 0.28
N TYR A 38 1.37 26.60 0.41
CA TYR A 38 0.38 25.54 0.53
C TYR A 38 -0.93 25.94 -0.15
N VAL A 39 -1.67 24.94 -0.68
CA VAL A 39 -3.00 25.08 -1.27
C VAL A 39 -3.88 23.95 -0.72
N GLY A 40 -5.00 24.28 -0.07
CA GLY A 40 -5.90 23.27 0.47
C GLY A 40 -7.04 23.86 1.30
N HIS A 41 -8.13 23.10 1.46
CA HIS A 41 -9.23 23.43 2.38
C HIS A 41 -9.88 24.82 2.19
N GLY A 42 -9.84 25.35 0.96
CA GLY A 42 -10.37 26.67 0.59
C GLY A 42 -9.42 27.85 0.80
N VAL A 43 -8.17 27.59 1.21
CA VAL A 43 -7.18 28.60 1.59
C VAL A 43 -5.79 28.33 1.03
N LEU A 44 -4.98 29.38 1.08
CA LEU A 44 -3.58 29.40 0.70
C LEU A 44 -2.75 29.84 1.90
N ILE A 45 -1.69 29.09 2.23
CA ILE A 45 -0.63 29.65 3.08
C ILE A 45 0.33 30.40 2.17
N VAL A 46 0.55 31.68 2.47
CA VAL A 46 1.37 32.59 1.68
C VAL A 46 2.56 33.10 2.49
N GLU A 47 3.71 33.24 1.84
CA GLU A 47 4.94 33.81 2.41
C GLU A 47 5.23 35.16 1.72
N ASP A 48 5.51 36.19 2.51
CA ASP A 48 5.91 37.51 2.05
C ASP A 48 7.38 37.53 1.62
N LYS A 49 7.66 37.81 0.34
CA LYS A 49 9.02 37.72 -0.23
C LYS A 49 10.01 38.77 0.30
N GLU A 50 9.55 39.84 0.93
CA GLU A 50 10.43 40.87 1.51
C GLU A 50 10.79 40.57 2.95
N THR A 51 9.94 39.83 3.68
CA THR A 51 10.05 39.64 5.14
C THR A 51 10.19 38.19 5.61
N GLY A 52 9.93 37.21 4.73
CA GLY A 52 9.92 35.78 5.08
C GLY A 52 8.84 35.40 6.10
N LYS A 53 7.74 36.17 6.15
CA LYS A 53 6.63 35.97 7.10
C LYS A 53 5.43 35.33 6.44
N PHE A 54 4.74 34.49 7.19
CA PHE A 54 3.60 33.71 6.72
C PHE A 54 2.27 34.39 7.04
N GLY A 55 1.29 34.18 6.17
CA GLY A 55 -0.11 34.64 6.28
C GLY A 55 -1.06 33.71 5.51
N LEU A 56 -2.34 34.09 5.44
CA LEU A 56 -3.37 33.34 4.71
C LEU A 56 -4.05 34.20 3.64
N ALA A 57 -4.42 33.56 2.53
CA ALA A 57 -5.26 34.13 1.49
C ALA A 57 -6.39 33.16 1.11
N GLU A 58 -7.49 33.68 0.56
CA GLU A 58 -8.55 32.84 -0.02
C GLU A 58 -8.01 32.03 -1.21
N ASP A 59 -8.46 30.77 -1.37
CA ASP A 59 -8.29 30.05 -2.65
C ASP A 59 -9.41 30.39 -3.66
N THR A 60 -9.61 31.69 -3.89
CA THR A 60 -10.51 32.24 -4.91
C THR A 60 -9.70 32.82 -6.07
N MET A 61 -10.36 33.28 -7.14
CA MET A 61 -9.67 33.99 -8.23
C MET A 61 -9.00 35.30 -7.79
N ASN A 62 -9.45 35.92 -6.69
CA ASN A 62 -8.89 37.18 -6.21
C ASN A 62 -7.62 36.97 -5.37
N ARG A 63 -7.57 35.86 -4.60
CA ARG A 63 -6.53 35.58 -3.60
C ARG A 63 -6.27 36.78 -2.69
N ASP A 64 -7.35 37.37 -2.18
CA ASP A 64 -7.30 38.45 -1.20
C ASP A 64 -6.75 37.91 0.14
N ILE A 65 -5.94 38.71 0.83
CA ILE A 65 -5.26 38.33 2.08
C ILE A 65 -6.26 38.39 3.24
N ILE A 66 -6.56 37.23 3.84
CA ILE A 66 -7.50 37.09 4.97
C ILE A 66 -6.78 37.07 6.32
N LEU A 67 -5.50 36.69 6.36
CA LEU A 67 -4.62 36.84 7.52
C LEU A 67 -3.31 37.50 7.07
N PRO A 68 -2.94 38.69 7.58
CA PRO A 68 -1.71 39.37 7.21
C PRO A 68 -0.46 38.51 7.36
N ALA A 69 0.48 38.66 6.43
CA ALA A 69 1.75 37.96 6.46
C ALA A 69 2.71 38.55 7.51
N GLU A 70 2.52 38.16 8.76
CA GLU A 70 3.29 38.67 9.90
C GLU A 70 3.72 37.59 10.92
N TYR A 71 3.50 36.30 10.60
CA TYR A 71 3.79 35.16 11.46
C TYR A 71 5.13 34.50 11.10
N ASP A 72 5.77 33.84 12.07
CA ASP A 72 7.02 33.11 11.87
C ASP A 72 6.79 31.75 11.19
N GLU A 73 5.63 31.15 11.45
CA GLU A 73 5.18 29.88 10.87
C GLU A 73 3.65 29.84 10.88
N ILE A 74 3.06 29.17 9.90
CA ILE A 74 1.68 28.68 9.93
C ILE A 74 1.72 27.21 9.55
N GLU A 75 1.18 26.33 10.40
CA GLU A 75 1.14 24.89 10.09
C GLU A 75 0.21 24.62 8.90
N GLN A 76 0.50 23.55 8.15
CA GLN A 76 -0.43 23.06 7.14
C GLN A 76 -1.71 22.58 7.83
N PHE A 77 -2.87 22.96 7.28
CA PHE A 77 -4.16 22.44 7.72
C PHE A 77 -4.13 20.91 7.60
N ARG A 78 -4.24 20.23 8.74
CA ARG A 78 -4.19 18.77 8.83
C ARG A 78 -5.55 18.17 8.47
N TYR A 79 -5.58 16.86 8.22
CA TYR A 79 -6.81 16.07 8.35
C TYR A 79 -6.91 15.62 9.83
N GLY A 80 -8.13 15.51 10.36
CA GLY A 80 -8.34 15.26 11.79
C GLY A 80 -7.91 13.85 12.23
N LEU A 81 -6.91 13.79 13.12
CA LEU A 81 -6.30 12.60 13.75
C LEU A 81 -5.71 11.56 12.76
N GLY A 82 -4.42 11.19 12.84
CA GLY A 82 -3.32 11.64 13.69
C GLY A 82 -1.95 11.22 13.14
N GLU A 83 -0.87 11.36 13.91
CA GLU A 83 0.51 11.31 13.37
C GLU A 83 1.00 9.90 12.95
N ASP A 84 0.33 8.82 13.38
CA ASP A 84 0.60 7.43 12.97
C ASP A 84 -0.44 6.85 11.98
N THR A 85 -1.47 7.61 11.59
CA THR A 85 -2.49 7.11 10.64
C THR A 85 -2.10 7.39 9.19
N TYR A 86 -1.69 6.34 8.48
CA TYR A 86 -1.48 6.32 7.02
C TYR A 86 -2.76 6.62 6.20
N TYR A 87 -3.90 6.82 6.87
CA TYR A 87 -5.23 7.06 6.32
C TYR A 87 -5.80 8.37 6.86
N ALA A 88 -5.36 9.47 6.26
CA ALA A 88 -5.86 10.82 6.52
C ALA A 88 -7.32 10.95 6.05
N SER A 89 -8.27 10.67 6.96
CA SER A 89 -9.69 10.49 6.61
C SER A 89 -10.43 11.80 6.26
N ALA A 90 -10.26 12.25 5.02
CA ALA A 90 -11.24 12.92 4.16
C ALA A 90 -11.97 14.21 4.62
N TYR A 91 -11.73 14.75 5.82
CA TYR A 91 -12.35 15.99 6.29
C TYR A 91 -11.34 17.12 6.50
N PRO A 92 -11.59 18.32 5.94
CA PRO A 92 -10.85 19.53 6.28
C PRO A 92 -10.93 19.87 7.77
N CYS A 93 -9.80 19.88 8.50
CA CYS A 93 -9.74 20.72 9.69
C CYS A 93 -9.87 22.18 9.25
N ARG A 94 -10.80 22.92 9.85
CA ARG A 94 -11.00 24.34 9.56
C ARG A 94 -9.97 25.24 10.25
N PHE A 95 -9.10 24.67 11.08
CA PHE A 95 -8.18 25.39 11.96
C PHE A 95 -6.74 24.97 11.70
N THR A 96 -5.80 25.89 11.94
CA THR A 96 -4.38 25.58 11.98
C THR A 96 -3.64 26.41 13.04
N THR A 97 -2.46 25.94 13.44
CA THR A 97 -1.57 26.62 14.39
C THR A 97 -0.83 27.76 13.70
N ILE A 98 -0.78 28.92 14.37
CA ILE A 98 0.02 30.08 13.97
C ILE A 98 1.11 30.33 15.03
N ARG A 99 2.35 30.57 14.61
CA ARG A 99 3.47 30.87 15.52
C ARG A 99 4.07 32.24 15.29
N LYS A 100 4.45 32.92 16.38
CA LYS A 100 5.13 34.23 16.34
C LYS A 100 5.85 34.51 17.66
N ASP A 101 7.11 34.92 17.62
CA ASP A 101 7.93 35.29 18.79
C ASP A 101 7.96 34.20 19.89
N GLY A 102 7.91 32.92 19.50
CA GLY A 102 7.85 31.75 20.41
C GLY A 102 6.47 31.47 21.03
N LYS A 103 5.45 32.22 20.63
CA LYS A 103 4.05 32.09 21.03
C LYS A 103 3.25 31.32 19.99
N GLU A 104 2.22 30.61 20.45
CA GLU A 104 1.31 29.85 19.59
C GLU A 104 -0.12 30.39 19.69
N GLY A 105 -0.84 30.33 18.58
CA GLY A 105 -2.26 30.66 18.47
C GLY A 105 -2.96 29.72 17.49
N VAL A 106 -4.28 29.85 17.38
CA VAL A 106 -5.11 29.07 16.45
C VAL A 106 -5.86 30.05 15.55
N VAL A 107 -5.78 29.83 14.24
CA VAL A 107 -6.55 30.57 13.23
C VAL A 107 -7.49 29.62 12.48
N ARG A 108 -8.68 30.11 12.13
CA ARG A 108 -9.65 29.42 11.27
C ARG A 108 -9.41 29.81 9.80
N ASN A 109 -9.87 28.99 8.87
CA ASN A 109 -9.68 29.18 7.42
C ASN A 109 -10.45 30.37 6.82
N ASP A 110 -11.20 31.14 7.61
CA ASP A 110 -11.72 32.47 7.27
C ASP A 110 -10.78 33.62 7.73
N GLY A 111 -9.59 33.30 8.25
CA GLY A 111 -8.64 34.25 8.83
C GLY A 111 -8.98 34.68 10.27
N LYS A 112 -10.10 34.22 10.84
CA LYS A 112 -10.47 34.54 12.23
C LYS A 112 -9.50 33.87 13.19
N ILE A 113 -8.80 34.66 14.01
CA ILE A 113 -8.02 34.14 15.14
C ILE A 113 -9.01 33.64 16.20
N ILE A 114 -8.96 32.33 16.48
CA ILE A 114 -9.81 31.63 17.45
C ILE A 114 -9.13 31.61 18.82
N PHE A 115 -7.81 31.36 18.85
CA PHE A 115 -6.99 31.47 20.06
C PHE A 115 -5.82 32.44 19.79
N PRO A 116 -5.70 33.56 20.53
CA PRO A 116 -4.65 34.55 20.29
C PRO A 116 -3.28 34.03 20.72
N LEU A 117 -2.22 34.55 20.08
CA LEU A 117 -0.82 34.21 20.36
C LEU A 117 -0.48 34.25 21.85
N ASN A 118 -0.13 33.10 22.40
CA ASN A 118 0.04 32.87 23.83
C ASN A 118 1.37 32.14 24.14
N ASP A 119 1.96 32.42 25.30
CA ASP A 119 3.21 31.81 25.79
C ASP A 119 3.01 30.79 26.94
N GLN A 120 1.83 30.74 27.55
CA GLN A 120 1.43 29.77 28.59
C GLN A 120 0.93 28.44 27.99
N TYR A 121 0.27 28.44 26.83
CA TYR A 121 -0.31 27.23 26.24
C TYR A 121 0.40 26.80 24.94
N ASN A 122 0.50 25.48 24.74
CA ASN A 122 0.75 24.87 23.43
C ASN A 122 -0.60 24.58 22.73
N VAL A 123 -0.64 24.71 21.41
CA VAL A 123 -1.68 24.08 20.59
C VAL A 123 -1.30 22.62 20.41
N GLY A 124 -2.15 21.70 20.87
CA GLY A 124 -1.94 20.26 20.71
C GLY A 124 -2.85 19.69 19.65
N THR A 125 -3.87 18.95 20.07
CA THR A 125 -4.78 18.25 19.17
C THR A 125 -5.85 19.19 18.61
N ILE A 126 -5.77 19.52 17.33
CA ILE A 126 -6.89 20.08 16.58
C ILE A 126 -7.82 18.92 16.21
N LEU A 127 -9.05 18.96 16.69
CA LEU A 127 -10.12 18.00 16.38
C LEU A 127 -11.05 18.62 15.30
N TYR A 128 -12.21 18.02 15.05
CA TYR A 128 -13.15 18.47 14.02
C TYR A 128 -13.69 19.88 14.28
N ASP A 129 -14.37 20.06 15.42
CA ASP A 129 -15.02 21.31 15.85
C ASP A 129 -14.50 21.81 17.22
N GLU A 130 -13.43 21.18 17.73
CA GLU A 130 -12.82 21.46 19.03
C GLU A 130 -11.28 21.59 18.90
N ILE A 131 -10.63 22.39 19.76
CA ILE A 131 -9.15 22.44 19.86
C ILE A 131 -8.69 22.20 21.29
N ALA A 132 -7.71 21.29 21.44
CA ALA A 132 -7.04 20.97 22.69
C ALA A 132 -5.79 21.84 22.90
N LEU A 133 -5.80 22.65 23.96
CA LEU A 133 -4.70 23.52 24.39
C LEU A 133 -4.10 22.97 25.68
N TYR A 134 -2.78 22.78 25.72
CA TYR A 134 -2.07 22.20 26.87
C TYR A 134 -1.20 23.25 27.58
N ASP A 135 -1.33 23.38 28.89
CA ASP A 135 -0.55 24.36 29.66
C ASP A 135 0.93 23.94 29.79
N ARG A 136 1.84 24.77 29.28
CA ARG A 136 3.31 24.59 29.26
C ARG A 136 3.94 24.59 30.65
N THR A 137 3.25 25.14 31.65
CA THR A 137 3.71 25.29 33.04
C THR A 137 3.15 24.22 33.97
N SER A 138 2.10 23.52 33.57
CA SER A 138 1.41 22.52 34.38
C SER A 138 2.18 21.20 34.49
N THR A 139 2.56 20.83 35.71
CA THR A 139 3.15 19.51 36.03
C THR A 139 2.13 18.36 35.99
N GLU A 140 0.83 18.68 35.85
CA GLU A 140 -0.27 17.71 35.76
C GLU A 140 -0.89 17.63 34.37
N CYS A 141 -0.29 18.29 33.37
CA CYS A 141 -0.82 18.41 32.01
C CYS A 141 -2.28 18.89 32.00
N GLU A 142 -2.49 20.14 32.43
CA GLU A 142 -3.79 20.80 32.29
C GLU A 142 -4.12 20.99 30.79
N LEU A 143 -5.29 20.48 30.41
CA LEU A 143 -5.90 20.57 29.10
C LEU A 143 -7.09 21.53 29.18
N ILE A 144 -7.09 22.55 28.33
CA ILE A 144 -8.25 23.39 28.03
C ILE A 144 -8.78 23.01 26.66
N LEU A 145 -10.08 22.72 26.58
CA LEU A 145 -10.78 22.42 25.32
C LEU A 145 -11.62 23.63 24.90
N ILE A 146 -11.43 24.12 23.67
CA ILE A 146 -12.19 25.23 23.10
C ILE A 146 -13.01 24.82 21.86
N ASP A 147 -14.09 25.55 21.57
CA ASP A 147 -14.94 25.37 20.38
C ASP A 147 -14.46 26.15 19.14
N GLU A 148 -15.18 26.02 18.02
CA GLU A 148 -14.88 26.71 16.74
C GLU A 148 -14.92 28.24 16.80
N ASP A 149 -15.44 28.83 17.89
CA ASP A 149 -15.48 30.28 18.11
C ASP A 149 -14.50 30.79 19.17
N GLY A 150 -13.89 29.89 19.96
CA GLY A 150 -12.87 30.16 20.98
C GLY A 150 -13.38 30.08 22.43
N ASN A 151 -14.62 29.64 22.65
CA ASN A 151 -15.19 29.49 24.00
C ASN A 151 -14.66 28.22 24.66
N ILE A 152 -14.37 28.29 25.97
CA ILE A 152 -13.86 27.12 26.72
C ILE A 152 -15.01 26.18 27.06
N ILE A 153 -15.01 24.99 26.45
CA ILE A 153 -15.96 23.90 26.68
C ILE A 153 -15.60 23.16 27.98
N ALA A 154 -14.32 22.85 28.18
CA ALA A 154 -13.87 22.02 29.31
C ALA A 154 -12.46 22.42 29.80
N ARG A 155 -12.18 22.05 31.05
CA ARG A 155 -10.83 21.98 31.63
C ARG A 155 -10.64 20.63 32.29
N GLN A 156 -9.49 20.01 32.09
CA GLN A 156 -9.14 18.70 32.62
C GLN A 156 -7.67 18.66 33.02
N THR A 157 -7.28 17.74 33.89
CA THR A 157 -5.86 17.44 34.17
C THR A 157 -5.58 15.97 33.92
N ASN A 158 -4.30 15.63 33.75
CA ASN A 158 -3.82 14.27 33.50
C ASN A 158 -4.45 13.63 32.25
N ILE A 159 -4.67 14.44 31.21
CA ILE A 159 -5.01 14.01 29.85
C ILE A 159 -3.80 14.26 28.94
N TYR A 160 -3.40 13.26 28.17
CA TYR A 160 -2.26 13.33 27.24
C TYR A 160 -2.65 13.16 25.78
N GLY A 161 -3.87 12.68 25.54
CA GLY A 161 -4.46 12.53 24.21
C GLY A 161 -5.97 12.29 24.35
N LEU A 162 -6.72 12.66 23.32
CA LEU A 162 -8.17 12.58 23.28
C LEU A 162 -8.67 12.50 21.84
N THR A 163 -9.86 11.94 21.66
CA THR A 163 -10.67 12.11 20.44
C THR A 163 -11.68 13.23 20.62
N GLU A 164 -12.32 13.63 19.52
CA GLU A 164 -13.58 14.35 19.52
C GLU A 164 -14.68 13.59 20.29
N LEU A 165 -15.67 14.34 20.80
CA LEU A 165 -16.91 13.77 21.30
C LEU A 165 -17.77 13.32 20.12
N SER A 166 -18.04 12.01 20.05
CA SER A 166 -18.82 11.40 18.97
C SER A 166 -19.82 10.42 19.59
N GLU A 167 -21.09 10.53 19.22
CA GLU A 167 -22.18 9.70 19.75
C GLU A 167 -22.31 9.72 21.30
N GLY A 168 -21.91 10.82 21.93
CA GLY A 168 -21.94 11.03 23.39
C GLY A 168 -20.72 10.51 24.15
N LEU A 169 -19.70 10.00 23.44
CA LEU A 169 -18.48 9.40 24.00
C LEU A 169 -17.22 10.00 23.38
N ARG A 170 -16.13 10.09 24.14
CA ARG A 170 -14.77 10.30 23.59
C ARG A 170 -13.77 9.34 24.23
N ALA A 171 -12.77 8.91 23.46
CA ALA A 171 -11.63 8.19 24.02
C ALA A 171 -10.62 9.21 24.58
N ILE A 172 -9.98 8.88 25.70
CA ILE A 172 -8.92 9.68 26.33
C ILE A 172 -7.75 8.79 26.77
N SER A 173 -6.53 9.30 26.67
CA SER A 173 -5.34 8.71 27.30
C SER A 173 -4.94 9.51 28.53
N ARG A 174 -4.75 8.82 29.65
CA ARG A 174 -4.15 9.38 30.88
C ARG A 174 -2.67 9.03 31.05
N VAL A 175 -2.03 8.52 29.99
CA VAL A 175 -0.60 8.16 30.00
C VAL A 175 0.18 8.89 28.88
N PRO A 176 1.39 9.40 29.16
CA PRO A 176 2.19 10.15 28.17
C PRO A 176 2.52 9.39 26.89
N LYS A 177 2.53 8.04 26.94
CA LYS A 177 2.86 7.18 25.79
C LYS A 177 1.67 6.83 24.90
N LEU A 178 0.47 7.36 25.19
CA LEU A 178 -0.78 7.02 24.47
C LEU A 178 -1.06 5.51 24.36
N SER A 179 -0.55 4.72 25.32
CA SER A 179 -0.63 3.25 25.35
C SER A 179 -1.69 2.74 26.34
N GLN A 180 -2.62 3.60 26.76
CA GLN A 180 -3.78 3.21 27.55
C GLN A 180 -4.88 4.26 27.37
N TRP A 181 -5.89 3.91 26.59
CA TRP A 181 -7.08 4.70 26.34
C TRP A 181 -8.27 4.13 27.13
N GLU A 182 -9.14 5.02 27.59
CA GLU A 182 -10.43 4.72 28.21
C GLU A 182 -11.50 5.67 27.62
N TYR A 183 -12.76 5.22 27.55
CA TYR A 183 -13.86 6.09 27.10
C TYR A 183 -14.51 6.82 28.27
N VAL A 184 -14.80 8.11 28.05
CA VAL A 184 -15.59 8.95 28.94
C VAL A 184 -16.85 9.47 28.23
N ASP A 185 -17.88 9.81 29.00
CA ASP A 185 -19.06 10.52 28.50
C ASP A 185 -18.81 12.02 28.25
N GLU A 186 -19.82 12.73 27.74
CA GLU A 186 -19.83 14.18 27.54
C GLU A 186 -19.51 15.00 28.81
N ASN A 187 -19.74 14.42 30.00
CA ASN A 187 -19.48 15.02 31.32
C ASN A 187 -18.11 14.57 31.91
N TRP A 188 -17.29 13.88 31.11
CA TRP A 188 -15.98 13.31 31.46
C TRP A 188 -16.00 12.19 32.52
N ASN A 189 -17.16 11.57 32.77
CA ASN A 189 -17.27 10.39 33.64
C ASN A 189 -16.68 9.15 32.94
N PRO A 190 -15.83 8.34 33.61
CA PRO A 190 -15.36 7.07 33.08
C PRO A 190 -16.50 6.08 32.81
N THR A 191 -16.51 5.46 31.64
CA THR A 191 -17.47 4.43 31.25
C THR A 191 -17.03 3.02 31.66
N SER A 192 -17.94 2.05 31.56
CA SER A 192 -17.65 0.63 31.73
C SER A 192 -17.09 -0.06 30.48
N LEU A 193 -16.73 0.69 29.42
CA LEU A 193 -16.29 0.15 28.12
C LEU A 193 -14.93 -0.56 28.17
N GLY A 194 -14.17 -0.39 29.25
CA GLY A 194 -12.87 -1.02 29.44
C GLY A 194 -11.70 -0.10 29.08
N LYS A 195 -10.54 -0.72 28.83
CA LYS A 195 -9.29 -0.03 28.51
C LYS A 195 -8.58 -0.71 27.34
N PHE A 196 -7.95 0.10 26.51
CA PHE A 196 -7.41 -0.31 25.21
C PHE A 196 -6.00 0.28 25.00
N ASP A 197 -5.16 -0.38 24.21
CA ASP A 197 -3.86 0.16 23.81
C ASP A 197 -4.02 1.29 22.78
N TYR A 198 -5.11 1.26 22.02
CA TYR A 198 -5.59 2.36 21.19
C TYR A 198 -7.14 2.35 21.16
N ALA A 199 -7.77 3.53 21.13
CA ALA A 199 -9.22 3.66 20.95
C ALA A 199 -9.55 4.92 20.12
N GLY A 200 -10.31 4.75 19.04
CA GLY A 200 -10.77 5.82 18.16
C GLY A 200 -12.15 6.40 18.57
N PRO A 201 -12.62 7.44 17.87
CA PRO A 201 -13.98 7.97 18.05
C PRO A 201 -15.05 6.95 17.62
N PHE A 202 -16.25 7.06 18.19
CA PHE A 202 -17.41 6.32 17.69
C PHE A 202 -17.93 6.90 16.36
N SER A 203 -18.31 6.03 15.43
CA SER A 203 -18.89 6.38 14.14
C SER A 203 -19.87 5.29 13.71
N GLU A 204 -21.13 5.66 13.52
CA GLU A 204 -22.23 4.74 13.23
C GLU A 204 -22.38 3.63 14.29
N GLY A 205 -22.33 3.97 15.58
CA GLY A 205 -22.51 3.04 16.70
C GLY A 205 -21.32 2.12 16.99
N LEU A 206 -20.21 2.22 16.24
CA LEU A 206 -19.00 1.40 16.39
C LEU A 206 -17.75 2.27 16.54
N ALA A 207 -16.73 1.79 17.25
CA ALA A 207 -15.41 2.42 17.34
C ALA A 207 -14.28 1.40 17.16
N ARG A 208 -13.22 1.80 16.45
CA ARG A 208 -11.98 1.02 16.30
C ARG A 208 -11.21 1.00 17.62
N VAL A 209 -10.82 -0.19 18.06
CA VAL A 209 -10.03 -0.40 19.29
C VAL A 209 -8.93 -1.43 19.08
N LYS A 210 -7.82 -1.28 19.80
CA LYS A 210 -6.66 -2.19 19.77
C LYS A 210 -6.35 -2.70 21.17
N VAL A 211 -6.03 -3.98 21.30
CA VAL A 211 -5.60 -4.59 22.58
C VAL A 211 -4.32 -5.40 22.37
N ALA A 212 -3.35 -5.24 23.27
CA ALA A 212 -2.08 -5.95 23.26
C ALA A 212 -2.28 -7.48 23.24
N GLY A 213 -1.57 -8.16 22.35
CA GLY A 213 -1.72 -9.61 22.13
C GLY A 213 -3.04 -10.03 21.46
N LYS A 214 -3.93 -9.09 21.10
CA LYS A 214 -5.18 -9.35 20.37
C LYS A 214 -5.27 -8.67 19.02
N GLY A 215 -4.56 -7.56 18.81
CA GLY A 215 -4.64 -6.78 17.58
C GLY A 215 -5.83 -5.82 17.57
N THR A 216 -6.31 -5.50 16.36
CA THR A 216 -7.36 -4.49 16.12
C THR A 216 -8.74 -5.16 15.96
N GLY A 217 -9.79 -4.51 16.46
CA GLY A 217 -11.19 -4.90 16.31
C GLY A 217 -12.12 -3.70 16.47
N PHE A 218 -13.45 -3.90 16.46
CA PHE A 218 -14.42 -2.84 16.70
C PHE A 218 -15.46 -3.23 17.76
N ILE A 219 -15.77 -2.30 18.67
CA ILE A 219 -16.78 -2.43 19.71
C ILE A 219 -17.96 -1.48 19.45
N ASN A 220 -19.13 -1.79 20.01
CA ASN A 220 -20.25 -0.85 20.07
C ASN A 220 -20.24 0.01 21.33
N THR A 221 -21.18 0.97 21.42
CA THR A 221 -21.32 1.93 22.54
C THR A 221 -21.67 1.32 23.90
N LYS A 222 -21.82 -0.01 24.01
CA LYS A 222 -21.90 -0.75 25.30
C LYS A 222 -20.65 -1.54 25.63
N GLY A 223 -19.68 -1.64 24.71
CA GLY A 223 -18.46 -2.43 24.85
C GLY A 223 -18.59 -3.87 24.34
N GLU A 224 -19.71 -4.21 23.68
CA GLU A 224 -19.88 -5.49 23.01
C GLU A 224 -19.00 -5.47 21.73
N THR A 225 -18.11 -6.45 21.55
CA THR A 225 -17.31 -6.60 20.33
C THR A 225 -18.22 -6.98 19.16
N VAL A 226 -18.18 -6.20 18.08
CA VAL A 226 -18.98 -6.44 16.86
C VAL A 226 -18.11 -6.96 15.72
N ILE A 227 -16.88 -6.46 15.61
CA ILE A 227 -15.85 -7.01 14.71
C ILE A 227 -14.71 -7.57 15.57
N PRO A 228 -14.49 -8.91 15.57
CA PRO A 228 -13.49 -9.57 16.41
C PRO A 228 -12.07 -9.00 16.31
N PHE A 229 -11.37 -9.02 17.45
CA PHE A 229 -9.97 -8.62 17.52
C PHE A 229 -9.07 -9.60 16.76
N GLY A 230 -8.12 -9.05 16.00
CA GLY A 230 -7.08 -9.83 15.32
C GLY A 230 -7.45 -10.31 13.92
N LEU A 231 -8.69 -10.04 13.46
CA LEU A 231 -9.09 -10.17 12.06
C LEU A 231 -8.29 -9.23 11.15
N TYR A 232 -8.04 -8.01 11.65
CA TYR A 232 -7.37 -6.94 10.90
C TYR A 232 -6.16 -6.44 11.66
N TRP A 233 -5.14 -6.09 10.89
CA TRP A 233 -3.92 -5.49 11.41
C TRP A 233 -4.16 -4.01 11.72
N GLU A 234 -4.72 -3.30 10.73
CA GLU A 234 -5.05 -1.88 10.72
C GLU A 234 -6.41 -1.64 10.04
N GLY A 235 -6.91 -0.41 10.12
CA GLY A 235 -8.12 0.06 9.44
C GLY A 235 -8.43 1.51 9.81
N GLU A 236 -9.36 2.15 9.10
CA GLU A 236 -9.84 3.49 9.45
C GLU A 236 -10.62 3.48 10.78
N ASP A 237 -10.63 4.60 11.50
CA ASP A 237 -11.39 4.75 12.75
C ASP A 237 -12.90 4.85 12.54
N ARG A 238 -13.33 5.45 11.42
CA ARG A 238 -14.69 5.90 11.19
C ARG A 238 -15.39 5.10 10.10
N PHE A 239 -16.51 4.48 10.47
CA PHE A 239 -17.52 4.04 9.50
C PHE A 239 -18.13 5.24 8.78
N HIS A 240 -18.37 5.03 7.49
CA HIS A 240 -18.94 5.98 6.53
C HIS A 240 -19.91 5.23 5.60
N ASN A 241 -21.20 5.56 5.65
CA ASN A 241 -22.28 4.87 4.91
C ASN A 241 -22.29 3.36 5.16
N GLY A 242 -22.13 2.96 6.42
CA GLY A 242 -22.09 1.57 6.87
C GLY A 242 -20.78 0.83 6.60
N LYS A 243 -19.73 1.51 6.12
CA LYS A 243 -18.49 0.88 5.61
C LYS A 243 -17.20 1.51 6.12
N VAL A 244 -16.14 0.72 6.22
CA VAL A 244 -14.80 1.14 6.68
C VAL A 244 -13.70 0.42 5.91
N ILE A 245 -12.60 1.09 5.57
CA ILE A 245 -11.42 0.44 4.98
C ILE A 245 -10.63 -0.28 6.07
N VAL A 246 -10.25 -1.54 5.83
CA VAL A 246 -9.41 -2.33 6.75
C VAL A 246 -8.26 -3.02 6.01
N ARG A 247 -7.16 -3.26 6.73
CA ARG A 247 -5.98 -3.98 6.26
C ARG A 247 -5.96 -5.39 6.83
N TYR A 248 -6.03 -6.36 5.95
CA TYR A 248 -5.77 -7.76 6.26
C TYR A 248 -4.27 -8.06 6.15
N ALA A 249 -3.76 -8.89 7.06
CA ALA A 249 -2.40 -9.42 7.02
C ALA A 249 -2.40 -10.87 7.49
N ASP A 250 -1.71 -11.73 6.74
CA ASP A 250 -1.66 -13.18 6.86
C ASP A 250 -0.42 -13.67 6.09
N ASP A 251 0.15 -14.82 6.45
CA ASP A 251 1.53 -15.17 6.05
C ASP A 251 1.79 -15.16 4.53
N ASP A 252 0.79 -15.46 3.70
CA ASP A 252 0.84 -15.39 2.23
C ASP A 252 0.04 -14.22 1.62
N ARG A 253 -0.71 -13.44 2.42
CA ARG A 253 -1.70 -12.46 1.92
C ARG A 253 -1.85 -11.24 2.83
N GLU A 254 -1.09 -10.20 2.54
CA GLU A 254 -1.52 -8.83 2.89
C GLU A 254 -2.47 -8.26 1.83
N GLY A 255 -3.33 -7.33 2.24
CA GLY A 255 -4.19 -6.57 1.32
C GLY A 255 -5.18 -5.66 2.04
N TYR A 256 -5.60 -4.61 1.34
CA TYR A 256 -6.65 -3.68 1.79
C TYR A 256 -7.97 -4.01 1.11
N GLY A 257 -9.06 -3.78 1.84
CA GLY A 257 -10.43 -4.00 1.39
C GLY A 257 -11.42 -3.19 2.23
N VAL A 258 -12.70 -3.31 1.93
CA VAL A 258 -13.78 -2.64 2.68
C VAL A 258 -14.69 -3.68 3.32
N ILE A 259 -15.05 -3.45 4.57
CA ILE A 259 -16.07 -4.23 5.27
C ILE A 259 -17.27 -3.37 5.66
N ASP A 260 -18.44 -4.00 5.82
CA ASP A 260 -19.60 -3.40 6.46
C ASP A 260 -19.53 -3.47 8.00
N ARG A 261 -20.50 -2.84 8.67
CA ARG A 261 -20.66 -2.86 10.15
C ARG A 261 -20.91 -4.26 10.75
N ASN A 262 -21.08 -5.30 9.94
CA ASN A 262 -21.30 -6.70 10.34
C ASN A 262 -20.14 -7.63 9.95
N ASN A 263 -18.99 -7.08 9.54
CA ASN A 263 -17.82 -7.81 9.04
C ASN A 263 -17.99 -8.48 7.65
N ASN A 264 -19.03 -8.13 6.88
CA ASN A 264 -19.13 -8.58 5.48
C ASN A 264 -18.12 -7.83 4.62
N VAL A 265 -17.29 -8.56 3.88
CA VAL A 265 -16.42 -7.97 2.85
C VAL A 265 -17.28 -7.41 1.71
N VAL A 266 -17.15 -6.11 1.48
CA VAL A 266 -17.76 -5.35 0.37
C VAL A 266 -16.76 -5.17 -0.77
N ILE A 267 -15.47 -4.98 -0.45
CA ILE A 267 -14.39 -4.90 -1.44
C ILE A 267 -13.27 -5.86 -1.02
N PRO A 268 -12.83 -6.77 -1.90
CA PRO A 268 -11.90 -7.86 -1.55
C PRO A 268 -10.50 -7.37 -1.16
N PHE A 269 -9.80 -8.17 -0.36
CA PHE A 269 -8.43 -7.90 0.13
C PHE A 269 -7.33 -8.14 -0.91
N ILE A 270 -7.51 -7.58 -2.11
CA ILE A 270 -6.58 -7.72 -3.26
C ILE A 270 -5.83 -6.42 -3.58
N HIS A 271 -6.02 -5.35 -2.79
CA HIS A 271 -5.39 -4.05 -3.06
C HIS A 271 -4.12 -3.83 -2.24
N SER A 272 -3.10 -3.26 -2.87
CA SER A 272 -1.83 -2.89 -2.20
C SER A 272 -1.98 -1.71 -1.24
N PHE A 273 -2.90 -0.80 -1.56
CA PHE A 273 -3.60 0.11 -0.65
C PHE A 273 -4.97 0.45 -1.27
N LEU A 274 -5.90 0.98 -0.48
CA LEU A 274 -7.21 1.42 -0.97
C LEU A 274 -7.50 2.86 -0.54
N ASN A 275 -8.12 3.63 -1.42
CA ASN A 275 -8.52 5.02 -1.20
C ASN A 275 -9.95 5.23 -1.76
N PHE A 276 -10.57 6.40 -1.52
CA PHE A 276 -11.87 6.73 -2.09
C PHE A 276 -11.97 8.17 -2.61
N SER A 277 -12.82 8.36 -3.61
CA SER A 277 -13.17 9.66 -4.20
C SER A 277 -14.68 9.84 -4.20
N LYS A 278 -15.13 11.02 -4.67
CA LYS A 278 -16.54 11.30 -4.94
C LYS A 278 -16.71 11.81 -6.37
N GLU A 279 -16.92 10.89 -7.33
CA GLU A 279 -17.19 11.23 -8.73
C GLU A 279 -18.72 11.41 -8.90
N ASP A 280 -19.14 12.51 -9.53
CA ASP A 280 -20.55 12.79 -9.92
C ASP A 280 -21.60 12.63 -8.78
N GLY A 281 -21.15 12.76 -7.52
CA GLY A 281 -21.95 12.65 -6.30
C GLY A 281 -21.91 11.28 -5.61
N VAL A 282 -21.41 10.24 -6.28
CA VAL A 282 -21.28 8.86 -5.79
C VAL A 282 -19.90 8.65 -5.16
N ARG A 283 -19.81 7.89 -4.06
CA ARG A 283 -18.52 7.48 -3.47
C ARG A 283 -17.96 6.29 -4.25
N ILE A 284 -16.69 6.36 -4.60
CA ILE A 284 -15.99 5.32 -5.37
C ILE A 284 -14.71 4.96 -4.64
N PHE A 285 -14.49 3.66 -4.44
CA PHE A 285 -13.24 3.14 -3.90
C PHE A 285 -12.30 2.76 -5.05
N TYR A 286 -11.00 3.00 -4.89
CA TYR A 286 -10.00 2.67 -5.91
C TYR A 286 -8.64 2.33 -5.27
N GLY A 287 -7.91 1.41 -5.91
CA GLY A 287 -6.58 0.99 -5.44
C GLY A 287 -5.88 0.10 -6.46
N PRO A 288 -4.53 0.07 -6.49
CA PRO A 288 -3.80 -0.85 -7.35
C PRO A 288 -4.00 -2.28 -6.87
N SER A 289 -4.26 -3.20 -7.80
CA SER A 289 -4.14 -4.62 -7.53
C SER A 289 -2.76 -4.92 -6.93
N ARG A 290 -2.71 -5.73 -5.88
CA ARG A 290 -1.47 -6.23 -5.28
C ARG A 290 -0.70 -7.07 -6.29
N ASP A 291 -1.43 -7.89 -7.05
CA ASP A 291 -0.86 -8.87 -7.97
C ASP A 291 -0.50 -8.22 -9.33
N ASN A 292 -1.06 -7.03 -9.62
CA ASN A 292 -0.66 -6.15 -10.72
C ASN A 292 -0.68 -4.66 -10.31
N PRO A 293 0.43 -4.11 -9.75
CA PRO A 293 0.46 -2.73 -9.25
C PRO A 293 0.29 -1.62 -10.31
N ASN A 294 0.26 -1.95 -11.61
CA ASN A 294 -0.05 -1.01 -12.69
C ASN A 294 -1.55 -0.92 -13.01
N GLU A 295 -2.38 -1.79 -12.42
CA GLU A 295 -3.81 -1.92 -12.66
C GLU A 295 -4.62 -1.34 -11.48
N ILE A 296 -5.26 -0.20 -11.70
CA ILE A 296 -6.14 0.44 -10.73
C ILE A 296 -7.55 -0.11 -10.87
N LEU A 297 -7.93 -0.99 -9.95
CA LEU A 297 -9.30 -1.47 -9.80
C LEU A 297 -10.15 -0.39 -9.12
N ARG A 298 -11.44 -0.31 -9.49
CA ARG A 298 -12.39 0.65 -8.90
C ARG A 298 -13.74 -0.01 -8.64
N TYR A 299 -14.41 0.42 -7.57
CA TYR A 299 -15.70 -0.10 -7.14
C TYR A 299 -16.64 1.04 -6.72
N ASN A 300 -17.93 0.83 -6.99
CA ASN A 300 -19.00 1.63 -6.42
C ASN A 300 -19.08 1.42 -4.90
N GLU A 301 -19.85 2.27 -4.20
CA GLU A 301 -20.06 2.17 -2.76
C GLU A 301 -20.78 0.88 -2.30
N ASP A 302 -21.32 0.07 -3.21
CA ASP A 302 -21.91 -1.25 -2.94
C ASP A 302 -20.95 -2.43 -3.16
N GLY A 303 -19.73 -2.18 -3.66
CA GLY A 303 -18.74 -3.21 -4.00
C GLY A 303 -18.77 -3.69 -5.46
N THR A 304 -19.73 -3.24 -6.28
CA THR A 304 -19.75 -3.59 -7.72
C THR A 304 -18.64 -2.86 -8.49
N PRO A 305 -18.02 -3.48 -9.52
CA PRO A 305 -16.98 -2.83 -10.32
C PRO A 305 -17.47 -1.53 -11.00
N TYR A 306 -16.74 -0.43 -10.83
CA TYR A 306 -17.10 0.87 -11.41
C TYR A 306 -16.54 1.01 -12.83
N THR A 307 -17.43 1.16 -13.81
CA THR A 307 -17.08 1.34 -15.22
C THR A 307 -17.45 2.73 -15.73
N ARG A 308 -16.45 3.61 -15.93
CA ARG A 308 -16.63 4.94 -16.54
C ARG A 308 -16.31 4.91 -18.03
N THR A 309 -17.18 5.48 -18.86
CA THR A 309 -17.19 5.31 -20.33
C THR A 309 -16.00 5.94 -21.09
N GLU A 310 -15.15 6.71 -20.43
CA GLU A 310 -14.06 7.49 -21.04
C GLU A 310 -12.67 7.18 -20.42
N ASP A 311 -12.57 6.06 -19.68
CA ASP A 311 -11.50 5.84 -18.70
C ASP A 311 -10.16 5.36 -19.29
N LYS A 312 -9.53 6.15 -20.17
CA LYS A 312 -8.12 5.99 -20.58
C LYS A 312 -7.23 7.19 -20.27
N ALA A 313 -7.81 8.38 -20.14
CA ALA A 313 -7.09 9.56 -19.65
C ALA A 313 -7.01 9.59 -18.12
N HIS A 314 -8.11 9.26 -17.44
CA HIS A 314 -8.24 9.42 -15.98
C HIS A 314 -7.46 8.35 -15.20
N GLN A 315 -7.38 7.11 -15.70
CA GLN A 315 -6.50 6.05 -15.15
C GLN A 315 -5.03 6.53 -15.04
N ARG A 316 -4.51 7.18 -16.07
CA ARG A 316 -3.13 7.72 -16.10
C ARG A 316 -2.92 8.79 -15.03
N TRP A 317 -3.92 9.65 -14.81
CA TRP A 317 -3.87 10.69 -13.78
C TRP A 317 -3.91 10.11 -12.36
N ILE A 318 -4.72 9.08 -12.11
CA ILE A 318 -4.79 8.41 -10.79
C ILE A 318 -3.48 7.65 -10.48
N VAL A 319 -2.94 6.87 -11.41
CA VAL A 319 -1.63 6.19 -11.25
C VAL A 319 -0.50 7.19 -10.96
N TYR A 320 -0.54 8.36 -11.59
CA TYR A 320 0.44 9.42 -11.38
C TYR A 320 0.37 10.04 -9.97
N ASN A 321 -0.82 10.36 -9.47
CA ASN A 321 -0.99 10.92 -8.11
C ASN A 321 -0.69 9.88 -7.00
N ILE A 322 -1.03 8.61 -7.25
CA ILE A 322 -0.73 7.51 -6.32
C ILE A 322 0.77 7.41 -6.02
N LYS A 323 1.63 7.56 -7.03
CA LYS A 323 3.09 7.50 -6.89
C LYS A 323 3.72 8.73 -6.21
N LEU A 324 2.93 9.75 -5.86
CA LEU A 324 3.40 10.97 -5.20
C LEU A 324 3.13 11.02 -3.69
N ASN A 325 2.30 10.12 -3.14
CA ASN A 325 1.82 10.21 -1.75
C ASN A 325 2.60 9.36 -0.73
N THR A 326 3.67 8.68 -1.13
CA THR A 326 4.63 8.04 -0.21
C THR A 326 5.68 9.07 0.23
N SER A 327 5.52 9.64 1.43
CA SER A 327 6.26 10.83 1.86
C SER A 327 7.76 10.59 2.15
N SER A 328 8.64 11.34 1.50
CA SER A 328 9.53 12.32 2.16
C SER A 328 10.60 12.91 1.21
N ALA A 329 11.07 14.13 1.55
CA ALA A 329 12.24 14.84 1.01
C ALA A 329 12.27 15.25 -0.48
N PHE A 330 12.97 16.36 -0.74
CA PHE A 330 13.13 17.00 -2.06
C PHE A 330 14.23 16.35 -2.94
N SER A 331 14.67 15.12 -2.64
CA SER A 331 15.81 14.47 -3.29
C SER A 331 15.49 13.79 -4.62
N ASP A 332 14.25 13.35 -4.81
CA ASP A 332 13.96 12.24 -5.74
C ASP A 332 13.52 12.67 -7.14
N TYR A 333 13.63 13.95 -7.49
CA TYR A 333 13.40 14.45 -8.85
C TYR A 333 14.31 13.75 -9.89
N ARG A 334 15.47 13.25 -9.45
CA ARG A 334 16.40 12.43 -10.26
C ARG A 334 15.88 11.00 -10.49
N LEU A 335 15.28 10.38 -9.48
CA LEU A 335 14.62 9.07 -9.56
C LEU A 335 13.34 9.12 -10.40
N TYR A 336 12.59 10.22 -10.31
CA TYR A 336 11.44 10.53 -11.17
C TYR A 336 11.82 10.53 -12.66
N LEU A 337 12.90 11.23 -13.04
CA LEU A 337 13.42 11.23 -14.42
C LEU A 337 13.91 9.84 -14.87
N ILE A 338 14.61 9.10 -13.99
CA ILE A 338 15.07 7.73 -14.30
C ILE A 338 13.89 6.78 -14.55
N ASN A 339 12.81 6.88 -13.77
CA ASN A 339 11.63 6.04 -13.98
C ASN A 339 10.87 6.40 -15.28
N LEU A 340 10.80 7.68 -15.66
CA LEU A 340 10.28 8.09 -16.96
C LEU A 340 11.12 7.53 -18.13
N LEU A 341 12.44 7.56 -18.02
CA LEU A 341 13.37 6.97 -19.00
C LEU A 341 13.24 5.44 -19.08
N ASN A 342 13.08 4.75 -17.94
CA ASN A 342 12.88 3.31 -17.91
C ASN A 342 11.57 2.89 -18.61
N ILE A 343 10.47 3.59 -18.33
CA ILE A 343 9.17 3.35 -19.00
C ILE A 343 9.28 3.60 -20.51
N TYR A 344 10.01 4.64 -20.93
CA TYR A 344 10.27 4.90 -22.35
C TYR A 344 11.09 3.79 -23.02
N ASN A 345 12.16 3.32 -22.37
CA ASN A 345 13.01 2.25 -22.87
C ASN A 345 12.26 0.90 -22.97
N GLU A 346 11.40 0.59 -22.00
CA GLU A 346 10.56 -0.61 -21.98
C GLU A 346 9.50 -0.61 -23.09
N TYR A 347 8.94 0.56 -23.44
CA TYR A 347 7.90 0.67 -24.46
C TYR A 347 8.43 0.79 -25.90
N TYR A 348 9.67 1.27 -26.09
CA TYR A 348 10.27 1.54 -27.42
C TYR A 348 11.53 0.73 -27.76
N GLY A 349 12.08 -0.06 -26.82
CA GLY A 349 13.02 -1.15 -27.12
C GLY A 349 14.43 -0.75 -27.59
N LYS A 350 14.91 0.46 -27.25
CA LYS A 350 16.30 0.90 -27.48
C LYS A 350 16.84 1.66 -26.27
N PRO A 351 18.09 1.44 -25.84
CA PRO A 351 18.76 2.30 -24.84
C PRO A 351 19.23 3.61 -25.47
N LEU A 352 19.30 4.66 -24.66
CA LEU A 352 19.88 5.96 -25.01
C LEU A 352 21.41 5.95 -24.86
N ASP A 353 22.09 6.67 -25.74
CA ASP A 353 23.53 6.98 -25.62
C ASP A 353 23.75 7.90 -24.41
N SER A 354 24.78 7.60 -23.61
CA SER A 354 25.08 8.31 -22.36
C SER A 354 25.98 9.55 -22.52
N THR A 355 26.12 10.10 -23.73
CA THR A 355 27.00 11.26 -24.03
C THR A 355 26.26 12.53 -24.46
N GLY A 356 25.05 12.75 -23.91
CA GLY A 356 24.25 13.98 -24.04
C GLY A 356 24.08 14.75 -22.73
N ASP A 357 23.86 16.07 -22.81
CA ASP A 357 23.71 16.96 -21.65
C ASP A 357 22.26 16.94 -21.12
N ILE A 358 22.01 16.06 -20.13
CA ILE A 358 20.65 15.68 -19.66
C ILE A 358 19.77 16.90 -19.28
N GLU A 359 20.33 17.96 -18.70
CA GLU A 359 19.56 19.16 -18.35
C GLU A 359 19.04 19.89 -19.59
N LYS A 360 19.79 19.84 -20.69
CA LYS A 360 19.50 20.52 -21.95
C LYS A 360 18.41 19.80 -22.74
N ASP A 361 18.41 18.48 -22.73
CA ASP A 361 17.42 17.65 -23.42
C ASP A 361 16.10 17.56 -22.65
N ALA A 362 16.15 17.55 -21.30
CA ALA A 362 14.97 17.74 -20.47
C ALA A 362 14.29 19.10 -20.74
N LEU A 363 15.10 20.17 -20.85
CA LEU A 363 14.65 21.52 -21.20
C LEU A 363 14.15 21.64 -22.66
N ALA A 364 14.58 20.75 -23.56
CA ALA A 364 14.04 20.66 -24.92
C ALA A 364 12.67 19.95 -24.93
N ALA A 365 12.54 18.81 -24.24
CA ALA A 365 11.28 18.10 -24.09
C ALA A 365 10.19 18.97 -23.43
N GLU A 366 10.56 19.77 -22.42
CA GLU A 366 9.65 20.74 -21.81
C GLU A 366 9.13 21.79 -22.80
N LYS A 367 10.00 22.35 -23.66
CA LYS A 367 9.62 23.34 -24.68
C LYS A 367 8.71 22.74 -25.76
N ILE A 368 8.98 21.51 -26.16
CA ILE A 368 8.14 20.77 -27.12
C ILE A 368 6.75 20.51 -26.52
N MET A 369 6.66 20.06 -25.26
CA MET A 369 5.36 19.87 -24.58
C MET A 369 4.58 21.16 -24.31
N ARG A 370 5.26 22.32 -24.27
CA ARG A 370 4.63 23.66 -24.19
C ARG A 370 4.17 24.20 -25.56
N GLY A 371 4.51 23.55 -26.68
CA GLY A 371 3.98 23.86 -28.02
C GLY A 371 4.49 25.15 -28.67
N ASP A 372 5.59 25.74 -28.19
CA ASP A 372 6.05 27.07 -28.62
C ASP A 372 6.97 27.02 -29.86
N ARG A 373 6.35 27.12 -31.04
CA ARG A 373 6.95 26.77 -32.35
C ARG A 373 8.10 27.67 -32.83
N VAL A 374 8.32 28.84 -32.22
CA VAL A 374 9.28 29.85 -32.75
C VAL A 374 10.69 29.73 -32.14
N ALA A 375 10.82 29.10 -30.96
CA ALA A 375 12.08 29.05 -30.22
C ALA A 375 13.14 28.08 -30.80
N ALA A 376 12.77 27.26 -31.80
CA ALA A 376 13.65 26.25 -32.41
C ALA A 376 14.50 26.77 -33.60
N GLY A 377 14.20 27.95 -34.14
CA GLY A 377 15.00 28.61 -35.19
C GLY A 377 14.67 28.26 -36.65
N PHE A 378 13.69 27.36 -36.89
CA PHE A 378 13.16 27.08 -38.23
C PHE A 378 12.12 28.15 -38.65
N ASN A 379 12.07 28.48 -39.94
CA ASN A 379 11.23 29.57 -40.48
C ASN A 379 9.93 29.06 -41.11
N SER A 380 9.78 27.75 -41.30
CA SER A 380 8.57 27.10 -41.81
C SER A 380 8.51 25.62 -41.40
N ASP A 381 7.31 25.05 -41.37
CA ASP A 381 7.11 23.62 -41.06
C ASP A 381 7.84 22.72 -42.10
N GLU A 382 7.86 23.11 -43.38
CA GLU A 382 8.59 22.40 -44.46
C GLU A 382 10.12 22.40 -44.27
N GLU A 383 10.69 23.44 -43.63
CA GLU A 383 12.13 23.52 -43.32
C GLU A 383 12.50 22.61 -42.13
N MET A 384 11.57 22.41 -41.18
CA MET A 384 11.73 21.49 -40.06
C MET A 384 11.60 20.03 -40.50
N ASP A 385 10.57 19.70 -41.29
CA ASP A 385 10.33 18.34 -41.77
C ASP A 385 11.47 17.85 -42.69
N ALA A 386 12.01 18.72 -43.55
CA ALA A 386 13.18 18.41 -44.38
C ALA A 386 14.45 18.16 -43.54
N TYR A 387 14.63 18.87 -42.42
CA TYR A 387 15.76 18.65 -41.51
C TYR A 387 15.61 17.32 -40.74
N ILE A 388 14.41 17.00 -40.26
CA ILE A 388 14.10 15.72 -39.60
C ILE A 388 14.37 14.56 -40.57
N GLN A 389 13.83 14.63 -41.80
CA GLN A 389 14.02 13.59 -42.80
C GLN A 389 15.52 13.36 -43.14
N GLY A 390 16.29 14.45 -43.28
CA GLY A 390 17.73 14.39 -43.57
C GLY A 390 18.62 13.89 -42.41
N VAL A 391 18.08 13.82 -41.19
CA VAL A 391 18.73 13.17 -40.03
C VAL A 391 18.30 11.71 -39.91
N GLU A 392 17.03 11.39 -40.20
CA GLU A 392 16.52 10.02 -40.23
C GLU A 392 17.12 9.16 -41.36
N ASP A 393 17.36 9.76 -42.54
CA ASP A 393 17.99 9.08 -43.68
C ASP A 393 19.54 9.15 -43.68
N GLY A 394 20.12 9.90 -42.75
CA GLY A 394 21.56 10.03 -42.55
C GLY A 394 22.27 10.93 -43.57
N THR A 395 21.56 11.77 -44.34
CA THR A 395 22.19 12.68 -45.32
C THR A 395 22.83 13.94 -44.72
N ILE A 396 22.57 14.26 -43.44
CA ILE A 396 23.12 15.43 -42.74
C ILE A 396 24.18 15.03 -41.68
N GLU A 397 25.48 15.19 -41.98
CA GLU A 397 26.57 15.09 -40.99
C GLU A 397 26.83 16.42 -40.27
N LEU A 398 26.96 16.40 -38.94
CA LEU A 398 27.40 17.56 -38.14
C LEU A 398 28.94 17.63 -38.02
N ASN A 399 29.55 18.54 -38.78
CA ASN A 399 30.94 19.06 -38.62
C ASN A 399 32.06 18.01 -38.46
N GLY A 400 32.38 17.27 -39.51
CA GLY A 400 33.24 16.08 -39.42
C GLY A 400 34.79 16.26 -39.54
N LYS A 401 35.49 15.45 -38.72
CA LYS A 401 36.72 14.67 -39.05
C LYS A 401 38.07 15.48 -39.10
N PRO A 402 39.24 14.87 -39.43
CA PRO A 402 40.10 14.05 -38.54
C PRO A 402 41.59 14.55 -38.53
N PRO A 403 42.64 13.87 -37.97
CA PRO A 403 42.74 12.58 -37.24
C PRO A 403 43.26 12.75 -35.77
N MET A 404 44.39 12.27 -35.20
CA MET A 404 45.71 11.70 -35.62
C MET A 404 46.31 10.76 -34.55
N MET A 405 47.31 9.93 -34.89
CA MET A 405 48.20 9.19 -33.96
C MET A 405 49.65 9.71 -34.06
N SER A 406 50.36 9.90 -32.94
CA SER A 406 51.83 9.69 -32.80
C SER A 406 52.36 10.10 -31.41
N PHE A 407 53.21 9.24 -30.81
CA PHE A 407 54.40 9.52 -29.94
C PHE A 407 54.39 10.71 -28.95
N ASP A 408 54.87 10.59 -27.71
CA ASP A 408 56.12 9.92 -27.29
C ASP A 408 56.07 9.21 -25.92
N ILE A 409 57.10 8.38 -25.65
CA ILE A 409 57.48 7.96 -24.29
C ILE A 409 58.86 8.54 -23.98
N VAL A 410 58.92 9.43 -22.98
CA VAL A 410 60.15 9.80 -22.26
C VAL A 410 59.79 9.94 -20.78
N ASP A 411 60.66 9.44 -19.89
CA ASP A 411 60.44 9.42 -18.44
C ASP A 411 60.40 10.82 -17.79
N ASP A 412 59.63 10.94 -16.70
CA ASP A 412 60.16 11.45 -15.43
C ASP A 412 59.23 11.17 -14.22
N GLU A 413 57.90 11.11 -14.39
CA GLU A 413 56.98 10.79 -13.26
C GLU A 413 57.14 9.36 -12.71
N LEU A 414 57.68 8.44 -13.53
CA LEU A 414 57.88 7.02 -13.23
C LEU A 414 58.81 6.75 -12.02
N TYR A 415 59.64 7.73 -11.63
CA TYR A 415 60.62 7.59 -10.54
C TYR A 415 60.10 7.98 -9.14
N SER A 416 58.83 8.38 -9.01
CA SER A 416 58.29 8.98 -7.75
C SER A 416 57.10 8.23 -7.12
N MET A 417 56.54 7.23 -7.80
CA MET A 417 55.29 6.56 -7.36
C MET A 417 55.48 5.20 -6.67
N PHE A 418 56.70 4.68 -6.60
CA PHE A 418 57.02 3.39 -5.97
C PHE A 418 58.31 3.49 -5.15
N PHE A 419 58.33 2.84 -3.98
CA PHE A 419 59.39 2.89 -2.94
C PHE A 419 59.53 4.23 -2.18
N THR A 420 59.86 4.30 -0.88
CA THR A 420 59.37 3.58 0.33
C THR A 420 60.06 4.21 1.55
N ASP A 421 59.33 4.89 2.43
CA ASP A 421 59.82 5.30 3.76
C ASP A 421 59.34 4.32 4.85
N SER A 422 59.70 3.05 4.70
CA SER A 422 59.65 2.04 5.76
C SER A 422 60.57 0.85 5.42
N PRO A 423 61.39 0.34 6.36
CA PRO A 423 62.24 -0.84 6.14
C PRO A 423 61.50 -2.16 5.90
N GLU A 424 60.16 -2.18 5.98
CA GLU A 424 59.36 -3.42 6.12
C GLU A 424 58.48 -3.76 4.91
N GLY A 425 58.65 -3.08 3.77
CA GLY A 425 58.06 -3.50 2.48
C GLY A 425 56.54 -3.36 2.32
N TYR A 426 55.87 -2.60 3.19
CA TYR A 426 54.41 -2.43 3.14
C TYR A 426 53.96 -1.43 2.05
N ILE A 427 53.10 -1.91 1.15
CA ILE A 427 52.38 -1.05 0.18
C ILE A 427 51.30 -0.24 0.92
N ASN A 428 51.43 1.09 0.89
CA ASN A 428 50.47 2.00 1.51
C ASN A 428 49.10 2.00 0.79
N SER A 429 48.05 2.55 1.44
CA SER A 429 46.67 2.51 0.93
C SER A 429 46.51 3.10 -0.48
N ARG A 430 47.30 4.14 -0.83
CA ARG A 430 47.27 4.76 -2.17
C ARG A 430 47.91 3.86 -3.23
N GLY A 431 48.96 3.12 -2.87
CA GLY A 431 49.53 2.06 -3.71
C GLY A 431 48.56 0.90 -3.93
N LYS A 432 47.81 0.48 -2.90
CA LYS A 432 46.77 -0.55 -3.02
C LYS A 432 45.67 -0.14 -4.00
N GLU A 433 45.21 1.11 -3.93
CA GLU A 433 44.16 1.62 -4.82
C GLU A 433 44.65 1.77 -6.28
N ASN A 434 45.89 2.20 -6.49
CA ASN A 434 46.51 2.20 -7.82
C ASN A 434 46.58 0.78 -8.42
N ILE A 435 46.87 -0.23 -7.61
CA ILE A 435 46.86 -1.65 -8.04
C ILE A 435 45.42 -2.11 -8.37
N ARG A 436 44.43 -1.79 -7.51
CA ARG A 436 43.00 -2.06 -7.74
C ARG A 436 42.56 -1.55 -9.12
N LYS A 437 42.83 -0.28 -9.40
CA LYS A 437 42.49 0.37 -10.67
C LYS A 437 43.17 -0.31 -11.86
N ARG A 438 44.47 -0.61 -11.76
CA ARG A 438 45.25 -1.24 -12.85
C ARG A 438 44.71 -2.63 -13.21
N ILE A 439 44.29 -3.43 -12.21
CA ILE A 439 43.68 -4.75 -12.41
C ILE A 439 42.37 -4.62 -13.20
N LEU A 440 41.50 -3.70 -12.80
CA LEU A 440 40.21 -3.44 -13.47
C LEU A 440 40.42 -2.93 -14.91
N GLU A 441 41.32 -1.95 -15.12
CA GLU A 441 41.67 -1.43 -16.45
C GLU A 441 42.13 -2.52 -17.42
N THR A 442 42.92 -3.50 -16.95
CA THR A 442 43.39 -4.61 -17.78
C THR A 442 42.32 -5.69 -17.96
N TYR A 443 41.46 -5.94 -16.97
CA TYR A 443 40.34 -6.86 -17.14
C TYR A 443 39.34 -6.34 -18.18
N CYS A 444 39.02 -5.05 -18.13
CA CYS A 444 38.24 -4.34 -19.15
C CYS A 444 38.81 -4.55 -20.55
N LYS A 445 40.12 -4.33 -20.73
CA LYS A 445 40.83 -4.56 -22.01
C LYS A 445 40.84 -6.02 -22.45
N TYR A 446 41.00 -6.97 -21.53
CA TYR A 446 40.98 -8.41 -21.83
C TYR A 446 39.59 -8.91 -22.26
N LYS A 447 38.53 -8.42 -21.60
CA LYS A 447 37.13 -8.77 -21.91
C LYS A 447 36.52 -7.93 -23.03
N ASN A 448 37.19 -6.85 -23.46
CA ASN A 448 36.66 -5.83 -24.37
C ASN A 448 35.32 -5.25 -23.86
N ILE A 449 35.34 -4.77 -22.61
CA ILE A 449 34.24 -4.07 -21.93
C ILE A 449 34.75 -2.73 -21.36
N ASP A 450 33.89 -1.72 -21.29
CA ASP A 450 34.32 -0.37 -20.88
C ASP A 450 34.54 -0.25 -19.36
N SER A 451 33.78 -0.99 -18.55
CA SER A 451 33.90 -0.98 -17.09
C SER A 451 33.47 -2.31 -16.46
N VAL A 452 33.86 -2.51 -15.20
CA VAL A 452 33.37 -3.62 -14.36
C VAL A 452 32.30 -3.08 -13.41
N ALA A 453 31.11 -3.69 -13.40
CA ALA A 453 29.97 -3.23 -12.60
C ALA A 453 30.13 -3.56 -11.10
N ASP A 454 30.53 -4.78 -10.75
CA ASP A 454 30.89 -5.14 -9.36
C ASP A 454 32.41 -4.97 -9.17
N GLN A 455 32.79 -4.03 -8.31
CA GLN A 455 34.18 -3.75 -7.94
C GLN A 455 34.46 -4.10 -6.48
N SER A 456 33.66 -4.97 -5.87
CA SER A 456 33.90 -5.54 -4.54
C SER A 456 35.22 -6.32 -4.48
N ASP A 457 35.78 -6.48 -3.27
CA ASP A 457 37.01 -7.25 -3.07
C ASP A 457 36.85 -8.73 -3.47
N ASN A 458 35.63 -9.27 -3.45
CA ASN A 458 35.28 -10.60 -3.98
C ASN A 458 35.31 -10.64 -5.51
N ALA A 459 34.70 -9.66 -6.19
CA ALA A 459 34.78 -9.56 -7.66
C ALA A 459 36.23 -9.39 -8.13
N LEU A 460 37.00 -8.51 -7.49
CA LEU A 460 38.44 -8.35 -7.74
C LEU A 460 39.23 -9.63 -7.52
N THR A 461 38.89 -10.43 -6.50
CA THR A 461 39.53 -11.75 -6.27
C THR A 461 39.25 -12.71 -7.43
N ASN A 462 38.01 -12.76 -7.93
CA ASN A 462 37.64 -13.61 -9.07
C ASN A 462 38.29 -13.12 -10.39
N ILE A 463 38.33 -11.80 -10.62
CA ILE A 463 39.03 -11.16 -11.74
C ILE A 463 40.52 -11.50 -11.72
N MET A 464 41.19 -11.39 -10.56
CA MET A 464 42.60 -11.79 -10.43
C MET A 464 42.82 -13.28 -10.70
N LYS A 465 41.91 -14.17 -10.24
CA LYS A 465 41.98 -15.60 -10.57
C LYS A 465 41.82 -15.87 -12.06
N GLU A 466 40.92 -15.17 -12.75
CA GLU A 466 40.75 -15.34 -14.20
C GLU A 466 41.96 -14.81 -14.98
N LEU A 467 42.50 -13.64 -14.63
CA LEU A 467 43.71 -13.09 -15.24
C LEU A 467 44.96 -13.95 -14.94
N ALA A 468 45.02 -14.63 -13.78
CA ALA A 468 46.06 -15.58 -13.44
C ALA A 468 45.96 -16.87 -14.27
N ASN A 469 44.77 -17.44 -14.39
CA ASN A 469 44.52 -18.68 -15.17
C ASN A 469 44.77 -18.52 -16.68
N ASN A 470 44.90 -17.29 -17.17
CA ASN A 470 45.23 -16.95 -18.56
C ASN A 470 46.67 -16.39 -18.72
N ASP A 471 47.52 -16.47 -17.69
CA ASP A 471 48.88 -15.89 -17.60
C ASP A 471 49.00 -14.36 -17.78
N ILE A 472 47.88 -13.65 -17.94
CA ILE A 472 47.83 -12.18 -18.14
C ILE A 472 48.33 -11.43 -16.90
N LEU A 473 48.22 -12.03 -15.71
CA LEU A 473 48.63 -11.43 -14.44
C LEU A 473 50.13 -11.06 -14.35
N TYR A 474 50.97 -11.61 -15.23
CA TYR A 474 52.42 -11.32 -15.25
C TYR A 474 52.80 -10.03 -15.99
N VAL A 475 51.87 -9.40 -16.73
CA VAL A 475 52.13 -8.19 -17.55
C VAL A 475 52.31 -6.90 -16.71
N PHE A 476 52.09 -6.96 -15.39
CA PHE A 476 51.82 -5.77 -14.58
C PHE A 476 53.04 -5.07 -13.96
N SER A 477 54.13 -5.79 -13.66
CA SER A 477 55.44 -5.20 -13.32
C SER A 477 56.53 -6.26 -13.23
N ASP A 478 57.79 -5.85 -13.33
CA ASP A 478 58.91 -6.75 -12.99
C ASP A 478 59.20 -6.85 -11.49
N SER A 479 58.66 -5.95 -10.66
CA SER A 479 58.83 -5.92 -9.20
C SER A 479 58.46 -7.26 -8.55
N THR A 480 59.42 -7.81 -7.82
CA THR A 480 59.25 -8.98 -6.95
C THR A 480 58.17 -8.74 -5.88
N ASP A 481 58.08 -7.52 -5.37
CA ASP A 481 57.22 -7.18 -4.23
C ASP A 481 55.74 -7.16 -4.62
N CYS A 482 55.42 -6.67 -5.82
CA CYS A 482 54.06 -6.77 -6.38
C CYS A 482 53.65 -8.24 -6.59
N LYS A 483 54.57 -9.07 -7.10
CA LYS A 483 54.37 -10.51 -7.31
C LYS A 483 54.15 -11.27 -5.98
N ILE A 484 54.80 -10.86 -4.89
CA ILE A 484 54.58 -11.37 -3.54
C ILE A 484 53.22 -10.89 -2.97
N PHE A 485 52.91 -9.59 -3.10
CA PHE A 485 51.67 -9.00 -2.59
C PHE A 485 50.42 -9.65 -3.17
N MET A 486 50.36 -9.81 -4.51
CA MET A 486 49.23 -10.45 -5.19
C MET A 486 49.07 -11.93 -4.82
N LYS A 487 50.19 -12.64 -4.58
CA LYS A 487 50.17 -14.04 -4.13
C LYS A 487 49.63 -14.18 -2.70
N ASN A 488 49.98 -13.26 -1.81
CA ASN A 488 49.48 -13.26 -0.43
C ASN A 488 47.99 -12.87 -0.36
N TRP A 489 47.54 -11.88 -1.15
CA TRP A 489 46.13 -11.51 -1.25
C TRP A 489 45.24 -12.71 -1.63
N LEU A 490 45.63 -13.44 -2.68
CA LEU A 490 44.87 -14.62 -3.13
C LEU A 490 44.79 -15.71 -2.07
N ALA A 491 45.84 -15.90 -1.26
CA ALA A 491 45.85 -16.85 -0.15
C ALA A 491 44.94 -16.42 1.02
N GLU A 492 44.94 -15.14 1.39
CA GLU A 492 44.06 -14.62 2.45
C GLU A 492 42.57 -14.67 2.06
N ALA A 493 42.25 -14.39 0.80
CA ALA A 493 40.87 -14.41 0.29
C ALA A 493 40.26 -15.82 0.29
N GLU A 494 41.02 -16.87 -0.05
CA GLU A 494 40.51 -18.25 0.01
C GLU A 494 40.25 -18.77 1.43
N ILE A 495 40.90 -18.17 2.44
CA ILE A 495 40.68 -18.52 3.85
C ILE A 495 39.41 -17.84 4.36
N LYS A 496 39.24 -16.53 4.12
CA LYS A 496 38.05 -15.78 4.55
C LYS A 496 36.76 -16.32 3.92
N ASN A 497 36.76 -16.56 2.61
CA ASN A 497 35.54 -16.94 1.90
C ASN A 497 35.03 -18.36 2.24
N LYS A 498 35.83 -19.18 2.93
CA LYS A 498 35.40 -20.49 3.47
C LYS A 498 34.86 -20.43 4.91
N ALA A 499 35.18 -19.38 5.67
CA ALA A 499 34.62 -19.18 7.00
C ALA A 499 33.24 -18.51 6.90
N ASN A 500 33.17 -17.34 6.26
CA ASN A 500 31.97 -16.52 6.18
C ASN A 500 30.77 -17.28 5.60
N ALA A 501 30.96 -18.07 4.54
CA ALA A 501 29.89 -18.75 3.82
C ALA A 501 29.16 -19.83 4.65
N GLU A 502 29.79 -20.41 5.67
CA GLU A 502 29.13 -21.38 6.57
C GLU A 502 28.50 -20.68 7.77
N GLU A 503 29.11 -19.60 8.30
CA GLU A 503 28.49 -18.77 9.34
C GLU A 503 27.20 -18.09 8.84
N GLU A 504 27.22 -17.56 7.60
CA GLU A 504 26.07 -16.95 6.93
C GLU A 504 24.94 -17.98 6.70
N ARG A 505 25.27 -19.18 6.20
CA ARG A 505 24.32 -20.29 6.00
C ARG A 505 23.71 -20.80 7.31
N ILE A 506 24.45 -20.76 8.42
CA ILE A 506 23.93 -21.08 9.76
C ILE A 506 23.02 -19.97 10.27
N ALA A 507 23.41 -18.69 10.09
CA ALA A 507 22.62 -17.54 10.49
C ALA A 507 21.26 -17.47 9.75
N GLU A 508 21.24 -17.72 8.44
CA GLU A 508 20.00 -17.84 7.65
C GLU A 508 19.09 -18.98 8.16
N ALA A 509 19.67 -20.15 8.44
CA ALA A 509 18.92 -21.30 8.94
C ALA A 509 18.30 -21.02 10.34
N GLU A 510 19.07 -20.39 11.24
CA GLU A 510 18.55 -19.97 12.54
C GLU A 510 17.49 -18.86 12.43
N ALA A 511 17.68 -17.88 11.56
CA ALA A 511 16.72 -16.81 11.33
C ALA A 511 15.39 -17.36 10.79
N LYS A 512 15.46 -18.28 9.81
CA LYS A 512 14.28 -18.96 9.26
C LYS A 512 13.56 -19.80 10.30
N ALA A 513 14.28 -20.57 11.13
CA ALA A 513 13.68 -21.35 12.20
C ALA A 513 12.96 -20.47 13.25
N LYS A 514 13.58 -19.36 13.66
CA LYS A 514 12.98 -18.38 14.60
C LYS A 514 11.77 -17.67 13.99
N ALA A 515 11.78 -17.37 12.69
CA ALA A 515 10.64 -16.81 11.98
C ALA A 515 9.47 -17.82 11.92
N GLU A 516 9.75 -19.10 11.62
CA GLU A 516 8.73 -20.15 11.54
C GLU A 516 8.12 -20.48 12.92
N GLU A 517 8.90 -20.40 14.01
CA GLU A 517 8.41 -20.50 15.38
C GLU A 517 7.56 -19.29 15.78
N LYS A 518 8.00 -18.07 15.43
CA LYS A 518 7.25 -16.83 15.65
C LYS A 518 5.90 -16.83 14.92
N ALA A 519 5.87 -17.18 13.64
CA ALA A 519 4.64 -17.25 12.85
C ALA A 519 3.62 -18.24 13.46
N LYS A 520 4.08 -19.42 13.92
CA LYS A 520 3.22 -20.40 14.63
C LYS A 520 2.67 -19.85 15.95
N ALA A 521 3.45 -19.06 16.68
CA ALA A 521 2.98 -18.40 17.91
C ALA A 521 1.97 -17.28 17.62
N GLU A 522 2.20 -16.47 16.59
CA GLU A 522 1.30 -15.37 16.19
C GLU A 522 0.00 -15.89 15.58
N ALA A 523 0.05 -16.90 14.71
CA ALA A 523 -1.13 -17.62 14.20
C ALA A 523 -1.94 -18.25 15.34
N LYS A 524 -1.27 -18.80 16.37
CA LYS A 524 -1.94 -19.32 17.58
C LYS A 524 -2.61 -18.20 18.39
N ALA A 525 -1.97 -17.04 18.58
CA ALA A 525 -2.59 -15.91 19.28
C ALA A 525 -3.80 -15.32 18.50
N LYS A 526 -3.73 -15.33 17.16
CA LYS A 526 -4.84 -15.00 16.25
C LYS A 526 -6.02 -15.97 16.45
N ALA A 527 -5.72 -17.27 16.41
CA ALA A 527 -6.66 -18.37 16.66
C ALA A 527 -7.37 -18.26 18.03
N GLU A 528 -6.61 -17.99 19.10
CA GLU A 528 -7.14 -17.91 20.46
C GLU A 528 -8.07 -16.70 20.69
N ASN A 529 -7.95 -15.63 19.89
CA ASN A 529 -8.93 -14.53 19.90
C ASN A 529 -10.16 -14.81 19.02
N VAL A 530 -9.96 -15.44 17.86
CA VAL A 530 -11.02 -15.81 16.91
C VAL A 530 -11.93 -16.93 17.45
N ALA A 531 -11.44 -17.75 18.39
CA ALA A 531 -12.23 -18.73 19.13
C ALA A 531 -13.38 -18.15 19.97
N THR A 532 -13.55 -16.81 20.00
CA THR A 532 -14.76 -16.14 20.53
C THR A 532 -15.91 -16.07 19.51
N TYR A 533 -15.65 -16.29 18.22
CA TYR A 533 -16.69 -16.34 17.19
C TYR A 533 -17.12 -17.78 16.87
N TYR A 534 -16.23 -18.78 16.95
CA TYR A 534 -16.61 -20.19 16.79
C TYR A 534 -16.07 -21.14 17.87
N GLU A 535 -16.95 -21.97 18.42
CA GLU A 535 -16.62 -22.88 19.52
C GLU A 535 -16.21 -24.29 19.08
N ASN A 536 -15.33 -24.93 19.86
CA ASN A 536 -14.98 -26.35 19.75
C ASN A 536 -14.45 -26.76 18.35
N ALA A 537 -13.68 -25.90 17.67
CA ALA A 537 -12.92 -26.26 16.46
C ALA A 537 -11.74 -27.21 16.76
N SER A 538 -11.30 -27.96 15.75
CA SER A 538 -10.03 -28.69 15.76
C SER A 538 -8.87 -27.77 15.37
N GLU A 539 -7.72 -27.90 16.03
CA GLU A 539 -6.53 -27.05 15.79
C GLU A 539 -6.12 -27.01 14.30
N TRP A 540 -6.20 -28.14 13.61
CA TRP A 540 -5.86 -28.26 12.18
C TRP A 540 -6.79 -27.47 11.25
N ALA A 541 -8.03 -27.20 11.67
CA ALA A 541 -9.03 -26.50 10.86
C ALA A 541 -8.94 -24.98 11.00
N ILE A 542 -8.36 -24.47 12.11
CA ILE A 542 -8.41 -23.04 12.46
C ILE A 542 -7.88 -22.10 11.36
N PRO A 543 -6.76 -22.37 10.66
CA PRO A 543 -6.27 -21.45 9.62
C PRO A 543 -7.24 -21.26 8.45
N GLU A 544 -8.03 -22.29 8.10
CA GLU A 544 -9.04 -22.19 7.04
C GLU A 544 -10.41 -21.74 7.59
N LEU A 545 -10.73 -21.99 8.86
CA LEU A 545 -11.91 -21.42 9.53
C LEU A 545 -11.78 -19.90 9.78
N TYR A 546 -10.56 -19.43 10.01
CA TYR A 546 -10.24 -18.00 10.07
C TYR A 546 -10.59 -17.31 8.75
N LYS A 547 -10.18 -17.89 7.62
CA LYS A 547 -10.61 -17.47 6.27
C LYS A 547 -12.12 -17.56 6.07
N ALA A 548 -12.76 -18.63 6.55
CA ALA A 548 -14.21 -18.76 6.48
C ALA A 548 -14.97 -17.64 7.21
N LEU A 549 -14.47 -17.20 8.37
CA LEU A 549 -15.02 -16.07 9.10
C LEU A 549 -14.91 -14.77 8.28
N ILE A 550 -13.74 -14.49 7.71
CA ILE A 550 -13.48 -13.29 6.89
C ILE A 550 -14.35 -13.28 5.64
N TYR A 551 -14.53 -14.42 4.98
CA TYR A 551 -15.39 -14.52 3.80
C TYR A 551 -16.90 -14.56 4.14
N GLY A 552 -17.27 -14.71 5.42
CA GLY A 552 -18.67 -14.75 5.88
C GLY A 552 -19.36 -16.12 5.70
N PHE A 553 -18.59 -17.21 5.68
CA PHE A 553 -19.11 -18.59 5.57
C PHE A 553 -19.43 -19.26 6.91
N ILE A 554 -19.10 -18.63 8.05
CA ILE A 554 -19.52 -19.10 9.38
C ILE A 554 -20.78 -18.33 9.79
N THR A 555 -21.95 -18.94 9.65
CA THR A 555 -23.23 -18.35 10.06
C THR A 555 -23.48 -18.55 11.55
N ASN A 556 -24.35 -17.73 12.15
CA ASN A 556 -24.79 -17.84 13.56
C ASN A 556 -25.51 -19.16 13.94
N ARG A 557 -25.59 -20.13 13.02
CA ARG A 557 -26.13 -21.49 13.24
C ARG A 557 -25.03 -22.54 13.33
N ILE A 558 -23.87 -22.28 12.72
CA ILE A 558 -22.70 -23.15 12.69
C ILE A 558 -21.48 -22.49 13.34
N ASN A 559 -21.70 -21.45 14.14
CA ASN A 559 -20.65 -20.81 14.93
C ASN A 559 -20.50 -21.44 16.33
N ASP A 560 -21.16 -22.57 16.60
CA ASP A 560 -20.90 -23.44 17.74
C ASP A 560 -20.45 -24.84 17.27
N ASN A 561 -19.89 -25.62 18.19
CA ASN A 561 -19.64 -27.06 18.03
C ASN A 561 -19.09 -27.50 16.66
N MET A 562 -18.01 -26.84 16.21
CA MET A 562 -17.44 -26.99 14.86
C MET A 562 -17.07 -28.42 14.45
N LYS A 563 -16.83 -29.33 15.41
CA LYS A 563 -16.55 -30.76 15.15
C LYS A 563 -17.79 -31.60 14.85
N ASP A 564 -18.99 -31.13 15.19
CA ASP A 564 -20.23 -31.90 15.01
C ASP A 564 -20.62 -31.98 13.52
N SER A 565 -21.39 -33.02 13.17
CA SER A 565 -21.83 -33.25 11.80
C SER A 565 -22.80 -32.15 11.33
N ILE A 566 -22.56 -31.58 10.16
CA ILE A 566 -23.41 -30.52 9.60
C ILE A 566 -24.75 -31.10 9.09
N THR A 567 -25.82 -30.35 9.27
CA THR A 567 -27.17 -30.67 8.77
C THR A 567 -27.40 -30.16 7.34
N ARG A 568 -28.43 -30.69 6.66
CA ARG A 568 -28.83 -30.27 5.32
C ARG A 568 -29.25 -28.80 5.29
N GLU A 569 -29.91 -28.29 6.33
CA GLU A 569 -30.28 -26.87 6.41
C GLU A 569 -29.05 -25.98 6.57
N GLU A 570 -28.15 -26.30 7.52
CA GLU A 570 -26.91 -25.56 7.75
C GLU A 570 -26.02 -25.49 6.49
N PHE A 571 -25.78 -26.62 5.83
CA PHE A 571 -24.95 -26.59 4.61
C PHE A 571 -25.67 -25.93 3.42
N CYS A 572 -27.00 -25.89 3.42
CA CYS A 572 -27.77 -25.15 2.42
C CYS A 572 -27.62 -23.63 2.59
N GLU A 573 -27.64 -23.11 3.82
CA GLU A 573 -27.36 -21.69 4.10
C GLU A 573 -25.97 -21.30 3.59
N VAL A 574 -24.93 -22.09 3.90
CA VAL A 574 -23.56 -21.80 3.46
C VAL A 574 -23.39 -21.93 1.93
N ALA A 575 -24.05 -22.90 1.29
CA ALA A 575 -23.98 -23.08 -0.16
C ALA A 575 -24.67 -21.97 -0.95
N VAL A 576 -25.74 -21.35 -0.42
CA VAL A 576 -26.33 -20.14 -1.00
C VAL A 576 -25.39 -18.96 -0.82
N THR A 577 -24.86 -18.73 0.38
CA THR A 577 -23.88 -17.67 0.64
C THR A 577 -22.65 -17.76 -0.28
N LEU A 578 -22.23 -18.98 -0.67
CA LEU A 578 -21.19 -19.19 -1.68
C LEU A 578 -21.63 -18.74 -3.09
N PHE A 579 -22.83 -19.11 -3.53
CA PHE A 579 -23.37 -18.67 -4.83
C PHE A 579 -23.50 -17.14 -4.89
N GLU A 580 -24.08 -16.51 -3.87
CA GLU A 580 -24.29 -15.06 -3.82
C GLU A 580 -22.95 -14.29 -3.80
N LYS A 581 -21.90 -14.85 -3.18
CA LYS A 581 -20.54 -14.26 -3.15
C LYS A 581 -19.71 -14.51 -4.40
N LEU A 582 -19.97 -15.57 -5.16
CA LEU A 582 -19.29 -15.84 -6.45
C LEU A 582 -19.93 -15.06 -7.61
N THR A 583 -21.23 -14.78 -7.55
CA THR A 583 -21.95 -14.04 -8.60
C THR A 583 -22.11 -12.55 -8.33
N GLY A 584 -22.11 -12.15 -7.05
CA GLY A 584 -22.55 -10.82 -6.64
C GLY A 584 -24.07 -10.62 -6.67
N GLU A 585 -24.84 -11.64 -7.08
CA GLU A 585 -26.31 -11.58 -7.15
C GLU A 585 -26.95 -12.15 -5.87
N THR A 586 -28.02 -11.52 -5.39
CA THR A 586 -28.86 -12.12 -4.33
C THR A 586 -29.78 -13.17 -4.94
N ALA A 587 -29.70 -14.41 -4.47
CA ALA A 587 -30.56 -15.49 -4.96
C ALA A 587 -32.02 -15.25 -4.54
N THR A 588 -32.92 -15.45 -5.49
CA THR A 588 -34.37 -15.25 -5.31
C THR A 588 -35.10 -16.59 -5.17
N TYR A 589 -36.33 -16.56 -4.66
CA TYR A 589 -37.15 -17.75 -4.49
C TYR A 589 -38.64 -17.43 -4.67
N GLY A 590 -39.39 -18.42 -5.15
CA GLY A 590 -40.84 -18.33 -5.31
C GLY A 590 -41.61 -18.66 -4.03
N LYS A 591 -42.60 -19.54 -4.16
CA LYS A 591 -43.40 -20.03 -3.01
C LYS A 591 -42.65 -21.12 -2.26
N ASN A 592 -43.01 -21.39 -1.01
CA ASN A 592 -42.50 -22.58 -0.31
C ASN A 592 -42.92 -23.88 -1.05
N HIS A 593 -41.95 -24.76 -1.33
CA HIS A 593 -42.11 -26.07 -1.97
C HIS A 593 -42.07 -27.26 -0.99
N PHE A 594 -41.79 -27.01 0.29
CA PHE A 594 -41.59 -28.01 1.34
C PHE A 594 -42.56 -27.85 2.51
N THR A 595 -42.83 -28.96 3.20
CA THR A 595 -43.79 -29.04 4.31
C THR A 595 -43.12 -29.15 5.69
N ASP A 596 -41.79 -29.27 5.71
CA ASP A 596 -40.98 -29.58 6.89
C ASP A 596 -39.85 -28.57 7.17
N THR A 597 -39.81 -27.45 6.44
CA THR A 597 -38.98 -26.26 6.77
C THR A 597 -39.70 -24.97 6.38
N THR A 598 -39.30 -23.87 7.03
CA THR A 598 -39.71 -22.48 6.73
C THR A 598 -38.52 -21.59 6.40
N ASN A 599 -37.32 -22.14 6.22
CA ASN A 599 -36.09 -21.39 6.00
C ASN A 599 -35.99 -20.86 4.55
N PRO A 600 -35.85 -19.54 4.32
CA PRO A 600 -35.78 -18.96 2.98
C PRO A 600 -34.57 -19.42 2.16
N GLU A 601 -33.44 -19.76 2.80
CA GLU A 601 -32.23 -20.16 2.09
C GLU A 601 -32.39 -21.54 1.43
N ILE A 602 -33.20 -22.42 2.02
CA ILE A 602 -33.61 -23.69 1.38
C ILE A 602 -34.50 -23.42 0.15
N PHE A 603 -35.30 -22.35 0.16
CA PHE A 603 -36.14 -21.99 -0.99
C PHE A 603 -35.30 -21.39 -2.12
N LYS A 604 -34.37 -20.48 -1.81
CA LYS A 604 -33.37 -19.97 -2.77
C LYS A 604 -32.61 -21.12 -3.44
N ALA A 605 -32.01 -21.98 -2.63
CA ALA A 605 -31.21 -23.11 -3.11
C ALA A 605 -32.00 -24.11 -3.95
N PHE A 606 -33.31 -24.23 -3.74
CA PHE A 606 -34.19 -25.06 -4.55
C PHE A 606 -34.54 -24.38 -5.88
N GLU A 607 -34.90 -23.09 -5.86
CA GLU A 607 -35.25 -22.31 -7.06
C GLU A 607 -34.08 -22.22 -8.05
N ILE A 608 -32.86 -21.97 -7.55
CA ILE A 608 -31.63 -21.93 -8.38
C ILE A 608 -31.01 -23.32 -8.61
N GLY A 609 -31.56 -24.39 -8.02
CA GLY A 609 -31.20 -25.78 -8.34
C GLY A 609 -30.01 -26.39 -7.59
N ILE A 610 -29.40 -25.71 -6.61
CA ILE A 610 -28.37 -26.28 -5.71
C ILE A 610 -28.90 -27.53 -5.00
N VAL A 611 -30.13 -27.51 -4.48
CA VAL A 611 -30.71 -28.62 -3.70
C VAL A 611 -31.97 -29.21 -4.33
N ASN A 612 -32.25 -30.46 -3.96
CA ASN A 612 -33.51 -31.15 -4.22
C ASN A 612 -34.11 -31.62 -2.89
N GLY A 613 -35.45 -31.69 -2.82
CA GLY A 613 -36.15 -32.35 -1.72
C GLY A 613 -36.00 -33.88 -1.75
N VAL A 614 -36.27 -34.51 -0.61
CA VAL A 614 -36.21 -35.98 -0.41
C VAL A 614 -37.49 -36.71 -0.86
N GLY A 615 -38.34 -36.05 -1.65
CA GLY A 615 -39.65 -36.53 -2.09
C GLY A 615 -40.80 -36.13 -1.14
N ASN A 616 -42.04 -36.45 -1.52
CA ASN A 616 -43.27 -36.22 -0.74
C ASN A 616 -43.46 -34.77 -0.21
N GLY A 617 -42.92 -33.75 -0.91
CA GLY A 617 -42.98 -32.36 -0.48
C GLY A 617 -42.15 -32.07 0.78
N LYS A 618 -40.99 -32.73 0.92
CA LYS A 618 -40.07 -32.58 2.07
C LYS A 618 -38.64 -32.31 1.67
N PHE A 619 -37.91 -31.60 2.52
CA PHE A 619 -36.47 -31.34 2.41
C PHE A 619 -35.63 -32.16 3.40
N ALA A 620 -36.19 -32.53 4.55
CA ALA A 620 -35.51 -33.14 5.69
C ALA A 620 -34.33 -32.29 6.24
N PRO A 621 -34.58 -31.05 6.73
CA PRO A 621 -33.53 -30.09 7.11
C PRO A 621 -32.53 -30.62 8.14
N ASN A 622 -32.99 -31.40 9.11
CA ASN A 622 -32.19 -31.91 10.23
C ASN A 622 -31.41 -33.20 9.91
N ASN A 623 -31.49 -33.72 8.68
CA ASN A 623 -30.62 -34.83 8.29
C ASN A 623 -29.16 -34.36 8.21
N LEU A 624 -28.22 -35.21 8.59
CA LEU A 624 -26.79 -34.94 8.42
C LEU A 624 -26.38 -35.09 6.95
N VAL A 625 -25.35 -34.36 6.50
CA VAL A 625 -24.91 -34.36 5.10
C VAL A 625 -23.67 -35.23 4.89
N THR A 626 -23.77 -36.17 3.96
CA THR A 626 -22.64 -37.03 3.58
C THR A 626 -21.65 -36.29 2.67
N ARG A 627 -20.37 -36.70 2.68
CA ARG A 627 -19.30 -36.09 1.86
C ARG A 627 -19.61 -36.10 0.35
N GLN A 628 -20.33 -37.11 -0.14
CA GLN A 628 -20.79 -37.15 -1.53
C GLN A 628 -21.90 -36.11 -1.81
N GLU A 629 -22.84 -35.91 -0.90
CA GLU A 629 -23.92 -34.91 -1.05
C GLU A 629 -23.39 -33.47 -1.00
N ILE A 630 -22.43 -33.18 -0.13
CA ILE A 630 -21.71 -31.89 -0.13
C ILE A 630 -21.02 -31.65 -1.47
N SER A 631 -20.37 -32.70 -2.02
CA SER A 631 -19.73 -32.62 -3.33
C SER A 631 -20.72 -32.29 -4.44
N VAL A 632 -21.94 -32.86 -4.42
CA VAL A 632 -23.02 -32.52 -5.37
C VAL A 632 -23.51 -31.08 -5.21
N MET A 633 -23.72 -30.59 -3.98
CA MET A 633 -24.21 -29.24 -3.75
C MET A 633 -23.18 -28.18 -4.19
N LEU A 634 -21.91 -28.34 -3.82
CA LEU A 634 -20.84 -27.44 -4.29
C LEU A 634 -20.65 -27.52 -5.81
N TYR A 635 -20.74 -28.71 -6.41
CA TYR A 635 -20.63 -28.89 -7.85
C TYR A 635 -21.73 -28.11 -8.58
N ARG A 636 -22.95 -28.10 -8.05
CA ARG A 636 -24.07 -27.32 -8.60
C ARG A 636 -23.88 -25.81 -8.47
N VAL A 637 -23.30 -25.32 -7.37
CA VAL A 637 -22.92 -23.90 -7.26
C VAL A 637 -21.95 -23.53 -8.38
N ILE A 638 -20.90 -24.34 -8.61
CA ILE A 638 -19.91 -24.08 -9.66
C ILE A 638 -20.55 -24.14 -11.06
N VAL A 639 -21.46 -25.09 -11.32
CA VAL A 639 -22.27 -25.16 -12.57
C VAL A 639 -23.11 -23.89 -12.82
N LEU A 640 -23.49 -23.15 -11.77
CA LEU A 640 -24.27 -21.92 -11.88
C LEU A 640 -23.41 -20.67 -12.05
N CYS A 641 -22.17 -20.66 -11.55
CA CYS A 641 -21.27 -19.51 -11.60
C CYS A 641 -20.34 -19.52 -12.83
N GLU A 642 -19.93 -20.68 -13.32
CA GLU A 642 -18.94 -20.82 -14.40
C GLU A 642 -19.60 -21.02 -15.78
N GLU A 643 -19.24 -20.21 -16.78
CA GLU A 643 -19.78 -20.37 -18.15
C GLU A 643 -19.29 -21.65 -18.86
N ASN A 644 -18.01 -22.02 -18.67
CA ASN A 644 -17.35 -23.13 -19.38
C ASN A 644 -16.43 -24.00 -18.48
N PRO A 645 -16.94 -24.53 -17.35
CA PRO A 645 -16.13 -25.31 -16.40
C PRO A 645 -15.68 -26.68 -16.94
N ASP A 646 -14.39 -26.98 -16.78
CA ASP A 646 -13.80 -28.26 -17.20
C ASP A 646 -14.15 -29.41 -16.23
N PHE A 647 -15.28 -30.07 -16.50
CA PHE A 647 -15.74 -31.25 -15.77
C PHE A 647 -15.04 -32.57 -16.14
N SER A 648 -13.99 -32.56 -16.98
CA SER A 648 -13.21 -33.78 -17.24
C SER A 648 -12.52 -34.28 -15.97
N PHE A 649 -12.32 -35.59 -15.86
CA PHE A 649 -11.67 -36.23 -14.71
C PHE A 649 -10.78 -37.41 -15.12
N ASP A 650 -10.30 -37.42 -16.37
CA ASP A 650 -9.60 -38.55 -16.96
C ASP A 650 -8.25 -38.84 -16.28
N ASP A 651 -7.59 -37.80 -15.76
CA ASP A 651 -6.37 -37.90 -14.94
C ASP A 651 -6.62 -38.30 -13.47
N VAL A 652 -7.89 -38.42 -13.03
CA VAL A 652 -8.24 -38.78 -11.64
C VAL A 652 -8.21 -40.31 -11.46
N PRO A 653 -7.31 -40.86 -10.63
CA PRO A 653 -7.27 -42.30 -10.36
C PRO A 653 -8.58 -42.80 -9.75
N LYS A 654 -8.98 -44.03 -10.07
CA LYS A 654 -10.10 -44.70 -9.41
C LYS A 654 -9.81 -44.86 -7.90
N PHE A 655 -10.71 -44.35 -7.07
CA PHE A 655 -10.63 -44.49 -5.62
C PHE A 655 -10.90 -45.94 -5.18
N LYS A 656 -10.31 -46.34 -4.04
CA LYS A 656 -10.45 -47.70 -3.49
C LYS A 656 -11.90 -48.05 -3.10
N ASP A 657 -12.67 -47.05 -2.71
CA ASP A 657 -14.06 -47.07 -2.27
C ASP A 657 -15.03 -46.50 -3.32
N GLU A 658 -14.61 -46.41 -4.58
CA GLU A 658 -15.43 -45.86 -5.66
C GLU A 658 -16.75 -46.64 -5.90
N ASP A 659 -16.82 -47.90 -5.47
CA ASP A 659 -18.03 -48.72 -5.48
C ASP A 659 -19.08 -48.31 -4.43
N GLN A 660 -18.68 -47.51 -3.43
CA GLN A 660 -19.58 -46.89 -2.44
C GLN A 660 -20.05 -45.50 -2.87
N ILE A 661 -19.41 -44.88 -3.87
CA ILE A 661 -19.83 -43.58 -4.42
C ILE A 661 -21.09 -43.80 -5.25
N ALA A 662 -22.17 -43.09 -4.92
CA ALA A 662 -23.40 -43.20 -5.69
C ALA A 662 -23.19 -42.72 -7.13
N SER A 663 -23.86 -43.36 -8.11
CA SER A 663 -23.70 -43.05 -9.54
C SER A 663 -24.06 -41.61 -9.93
N TRP A 664 -24.89 -40.93 -9.13
CA TRP A 664 -25.21 -39.51 -9.27
C TRP A 664 -24.15 -38.56 -8.67
N SER A 665 -23.19 -39.07 -7.90
CA SER A 665 -22.15 -38.28 -7.24
C SER A 665 -20.73 -38.52 -7.76
N ILE A 666 -20.51 -39.51 -8.64
CA ILE A 666 -19.17 -39.88 -9.10
C ILE A 666 -18.44 -38.73 -9.81
N THR A 667 -19.13 -38.01 -10.70
CA THR A 667 -18.58 -36.85 -11.41
C THR A 667 -18.29 -35.68 -10.44
N PRO A 668 -19.24 -35.23 -9.60
CA PRO A 668 -18.98 -34.25 -8.54
C PRO A 668 -17.78 -34.59 -7.65
N MET A 669 -17.66 -35.81 -7.12
CA MET A 669 -16.56 -36.18 -6.22
C MET A 669 -15.20 -36.20 -6.93
N ARG A 670 -15.13 -36.75 -8.15
CA ARG A 670 -13.89 -36.74 -8.96
C ARG A 670 -13.48 -35.32 -9.36
N PHE A 671 -14.44 -34.46 -9.73
CA PHE A 671 -14.19 -33.06 -10.06
C PHE A 671 -13.69 -32.25 -8.85
N MET A 672 -14.31 -32.42 -7.68
CA MET A 672 -13.87 -31.77 -6.43
C MET A 672 -12.46 -32.20 -6.03
N TYR A 673 -12.09 -33.46 -6.31
CA TYR A 673 -10.74 -33.98 -6.06
C TYR A 673 -9.72 -33.39 -7.05
N LYS A 674 -10.03 -33.38 -8.36
CA LYS A 674 -9.19 -32.76 -9.42
C LYS A 674 -8.86 -31.30 -9.10
N ASN A 675 -9.84 -30.55 -8.59
CA ASN A 675 -9.67 -29.14 -8.25
C ASN A 675 -9.04 -28.88 -6.87
N GLY A 676 -8.71 -29.92 -6.09
CA GLY A 676 -8.07 -29.81 -4.78
C GLY A 676 -9.00 -29.35 -3.64
N ILE A 677 -10.29 -29.20 -3.92
CA ILE A 677 -11.30 -28.74 -2.97
C ILE A 677 -11.50 -29.80 -1.88
N ILE A 678 -11.97 -30.99 -2.28
CA ILE A 678 -12.04 -32.15 -1.39
C ILE A 678 -10.73 -32.93 -1.44
N LYS A 679 -10.19 -33.22 -0.26
CA LYS A 679 -9.05 -34.12 -0.07
C LYS A 679 -9.61 -35.50 0.31
N GLY A 680 -9.03 -36.55 -0.27
CA GLY A 680 -9.27 -37.93 0.18
C GLY A 680 -8.74 -38.15 1.60
N THR A 681 -9.02 -39.31 2.17
CA THR A 681 -8.66 -39.65 3.57
C THR A 681 -7.15 -39.81 3.81
N GLY A 682 -6.36 -39.84 2.74
CA GLY A 682 -4.90 -40.04 2.75
C GLY A 682 -4.45 -41.44 2.33
N ASP A 683 -5.34 -42.44 2.33
CA ASP A 683 -4.98 -43.82 1.93
C ASP A 683 -5.34 -44.16 0.47
N GLY A 684 -6.10 -43.31 -0.22
CA GLY A 684 -6.68 -43.58 -1.54
C GLY A 684 -8.19 -43.87 -1.52
N THR A 685 -8.85 -43.69 -0.37
CA THR A 685 -10.32 -43.61 -0.23
C THR A 685 -10.82 -42.16 -0.16
N MET A 686 -12.12 -41.97 -0.44
CA MET A 686 -12.81 -40.68 -0.39
C MET A 686 -13.79 -40.55 0.78
N ASP A 687 -14.24 -41.68 1.34
CA ASP A 687 -15.34 -41.78 2.30
C ASP A 687 -16.61 -41.04 1.82
N PRO A 688 -17.34 -41.58 0.83
CA PRO A 688 -18.53 -40.92 0.27
C PRO A 688 -19.73 -40.90 1.22
N LEU A 689 -19.83 -41.88 2.12
CA LEU A 689 -20.97 -42.10 3.00
C LEU A 689 -20.79 -41.51 4.41
N GLY A 690 -19.57 -41.16 4.80
CA GLY A 690 -19.29 -40.45 6.04
C GLY A 690 -19.98 -39.08 6.09
N ASN A 691 -20.56 -38.76 7.25
CA ASN A 691 -21.07 -37.43 7.55
C ASN A 691 -19.92 -36.43 7.67
N THR A 692 -20.12 -35.23 7.14
CA THR A 692 -19.10 -34.17 7.17
C THR A 692 -19.28 -33.31 8.42
N SER A 693 -18.20 -32.97 9.13
CA SER A 693 -18.28 -32.01 10.24
C SER A 693 -18.51 -30.57 9.73
N ARG A 694 -19.06 -29.69 10.58
CA ARG A 694 -19.22 -28.26 10.27
C ARG A 694 -17.89 -27.63 9.83
N GLU A 695 -16.79 -27.92 10.52
CA GLU A 695 -15.46 -27.45 10.12
C GLU A 695 -15.01 -27.98 8.75
N GLN A 696 -15.20 -29.27 8.47
CA GLN A 696 -14.87 -29.83 7.16
C GLN A 696 -15.72 -29.22 6.03
N ALA A 697 -17.02 -29.06 6.25
CA ALA A 697 -17.96 -28.54 5.26
C ALA A 697 -17.66 -27.08 4.89
N VAL A 698 -17.39 -26.24 5.91
CA VAL A 698 -16.99 -24.84 5.74
C VAL A 698 -15.63 -24.73 5.03
N LEU A 699 -14.67 -25.61 5.32
CA LEU A 699 -13.39 -25.66 4.62
C LEU A 699 -13.52 -26.00 3.12
N LEU A 700 -14.46 -26.89 2.76
CA LEU A 700 -14.75 -27.19 1.35
C LEU A 700 -15.36 -25.97 0.62
N VAL A 701 -16.19 -25.18 1.31
CA VAL A 701 -16.74 -23.91 0.80
C VAL A 701 -15.62 -22.88 0.61
N VAL A 702 -14.75 -22.66 1.60
CA VAL A 702 -13.59 -21.75 1.49
C VAL A 702 -12.73 -22.09 0.28
N ARG A 703 -12.39 -23.36 0.09
CA ARG A 703 -11.59 -23.80 -1.06
C ARG A 703 -12.31 -23.69 -2.40
N THR A 704 -13.64 -23.78 -2.41
CA THR A 704 -14.42 -23.51 -3.62
C THR A 704 -14.44 -22.02 -3.91
N TYR A 705 -14.63 -21.17 -2.90
CA TYR A 705 -14.59 -19.72 -3.06
C TYR A 705 -13.22 -19.27 -3.59
N GLU A 706 -12.12 -19.60 -2.90
CA GLU A 706 -10.74 -19.26 -3.30
C GLU A 706 -10.33 -19.84 -4.68
N LYS A 707 -11.09 -20.77 -5.25
CA LYS A 707 -10.85 -21.38 -6.57
C LYS A 707 -11.56 -20.66 -7.72
N TYR A 708 -12.65 -19.93 -7.43
CA TYR A 708 -13.54 -19.33 -8.44
C TYR A 708 -13.83 -17.82 -8.21
N MET A 709 -13.24 -17.20 -7.18
CA MET A 709 -13.30 -15.74 -6.94
C MET A 709 -12.38 -14.94 -7.88
N ASN A 710 -12.70 -14.87 -9.17
CA ASN A 710 -12.00 -14.06 -10.17
C ASN A 710 -12.54 -12.62 -10.23
#